data_AF-A0A8S1EAC7-F1
#
_entry.id   AF-A0A8S1EAC7-F1
#
_cell.length_a   1.000
_cell.length_b   1.000
_cell.length_c   1.000
_cell.angle_alpha   90.00
_cell.angle_beta   90.00
_cell.angle_gamma   90.00
#
_symmetry.space_group_name_H-M   'P 1'
#
loop_
_entity.id
_entity.type
_entity.pdbx_description
1 polymer ?
#
loop_
_entity_poly.entity_id
_entity_poly.type
_entity_poly.pdbx_seq_one_letter_code
_entity_poly.pdbx_strand_id
1 'polypeptide(L)'
;MSSLFNDDLLKPHIPRQGLPQGFKVRPLNSNDFSNGYLELLSQLTTVGDVSREKFMERFESMMNTNPKSYYITVIEDEASGKVVASASLVLEWKFIHEAGSRGRIEDVVTSKDYRGRNFSSFLNALLVSLAKSLGVYKMSLECVESLMETSFGLTEYVSAEKITEIPCLLKELYTDFIVQEILADKTVLEVPTAEDVLALATNEEKITINENVEIPTFLTDDHIKAFDERFNQKGNLVIVPVEGMDKDRRKAVHQFIRERYSGKLISELKPEGICVSHGHTNSSRKRKIWDEKTPKECHFTMAKENKDTVYSLGVIAKFLNVDRKLVKMCGIKDKRAVTVQRVSCRQVEEKKILSLNSRLRNILVYDCKYFDNPLQMGGHWGNRFSIILRNINENDVGVLESRLTVFETLGFVNYFGTQRFGSRDANTARVGLDIVKRDWEAAVKAILKNTLSPMNQSGTLGEAIRHFCETGDARAAYKKLRGAQTFATIEGTVLKHLGQGGTWQTAITEAIPIQTRSLYVHAYQSLIWNKVASRRVREAYTQVTDTDVGFDGQPLPADSSHFDIHIPLPGINEKFKDTQAYKWTSECLAEDGVTHESFAPLRDRFAIGESSRPLFGRVEDVSWQFIKHPEPRSFLQDGLYTRAIPDDQRNGPFTALQIKFNLASGCYATTALRQITGVDMGKTAMKANSEELRGAAAQKEENCVEPDEILGPV
;
A
#
# COMPACT_ATOMS: atom_id res chain seq x y z
N MET A 1 -6.34 15.64 -48.97
CA MET A 1 -6.14 15.60 -47.51
C MET A 1 -4.70 15.99 -47.25
N SER A 2 -4.45 16.93 -46.35
CA SER A 2 -3.08 17.29 -45.95
C SER A 2 -2.68 16.51 -44.70
N SER A 3 -1.48 15.96 -44.71
CA SER A 3 -0.86 15.32 -43.54
C SER A 3 -0.03 16.34 -42.79
N LEU A 4 0.02 16.23 -41.47
CA LEU A 4 0.73 17.19 -40.61
C LEU A 4 2.22 17.24 -40.94
N PHE A 5 2.82 16.12 -41.33
CA PHE A 5 4.18 16.00 -41.84
C PHE A 5 4.27 14.83 -42.83
N ASN A 6 5.43 14.65 -43.47
CA ASN A 6 5.63 13.59 -44.46
C ASN A 6 5.60 12.20 -43.80
N ASP A 7 4.70 11.33 -44.27
CA ASP A 7 4.53 9.94 -43.79
C ASP A 7 5.79 9.09 -43.95
N ASP A 8 6.62 9.37 -44.97
CA ASP A 8 7.88 8.65 -45.19
C ASP A 8 8.87 8.78 -44.03
N LEU A 9 8.74 9.82 -43.20
CA LEU A 9 9.56 9.99 -41.99
C LEU A 9 9.30 8.90 -40.96
N LEU A 10 8.12 8.27 -40.94
CA LEU A 10 7.81 7.23 -39.94
C LEU A 10 8.37 5.86 -40.34
N LYS A 11 8.47 5.56 -41.64
CA LYS A 11 8.80 4.23 -42.17
C LYS A 11 10.08 3.61 -41.57
N PRO A 12 11.21 4.34 -41.43
CA PRO A 12 12.43 3.78 -40.85
C PRO A 12 12.33 3.49 -39.35
N HIS A 13 11.32 4.04 -38.68
CA HIS A 13 11.16 4.02 -37.23
C HIS A 13 10.06 3.07 -36.76
N ILE A 14 9.36 2.40 -37.68
CA ILE A 14 8.37 1.38 -37.35
C ILE A 14 9.06 0.22 -36.61
N PRO A 15 8.66 -0.11 -35.36
CA PRO A 15 9.22 -1.24 -34.62
C PRO A 15 9.14 -2.57 -35.38
N ARG A 16 10.12 -3.46 -35.17
CA ARG A 16 10.19 -4.78 -35.85
C ARG A 16 8.95 -5.65 -35.67
N GLN A 17 8.25 -5.50 -34.55
CA GLN A 17 7.02 -6.23 -34.24
C GLN A 17 5.84 -5.81 -35.14
N GLY A 18 5.93 -4.65 -35.78
CA GLY A 18 4.87 -4.10 -36.63
C GLY A 18 3.60 -3.71 -35.87
N LEU A 19 2.59 -3.27 -36.61
CA LEU A 19 1.22 -3.19 -36.09
C LEU A 19 0.49 -4.51 -36.38
N PRO A 20 -0.53 -4.88 -35.57
CA PRO A 20 -1.47 -5.94 -35.93
C PRO A 20 -2.11 -5.66 -37.30
N GLN A 21 -2.49 -6.73 -38.01
CA GLN A 21 -3.16 -6.61 -39.31
C GLN A 21 -4.47 -5.81 -39.18
N GLY A 22 -4.75 -4.94 -40.16
CA GLY A 22 -5.91 -4.05 -40.18
C GLY A 22 -5.71 -2.71 -39.47
N PHE A 23 -4.48 -2.39 -39.06
CA PHE A 23 -4.14 -1.09 -38.47
C PHE A 23 -3.00 -0.43 -39.23
N LYS A 24 -3.09 0.90 -39.37
CA LYS A 24 -2.09 1.71 -40.06
C LYS A 24 -1.60 2.84 -39.15
N VAL A 25 -0.27 2.98 -39.02
CA VAL A 25 0.35 4.17 -38.42
C VAL A 25 0.58 5.23 -39.49
N ARG A 26 0.27 6.49 -39.19
CA ARG A 26 0.48 7.63 -40.09
C ARG A 26 0.51 8.96 -39.32
N PRO A 27 0.93 10.08 -39.95
CA PRO A 27 0.73 11.41 -39.40
C PRO A 27 -0.76 11.74 -39.23
N LEU A 28 -1.06 12.65 -38.30
CA LEU A 28 -2.38 13.28 -38.20
C LEU A 28 -2.73 13.98 -39.53
N ASN A 29 -3.96 13.80 -39.98
CA ASN A 29 -4.49 14.38 -41.21
C ASN A 29 -5.55 15.44 -40.92
N SER A 30 -5.71 16.38 -41.84
CA SER A 30 -6.73 17.45 -41.74
C SER A 30 -8.17 16.92 -41.62
N ASN A 31 -8.44 15.71 -42.13
CA ASN A 31 -9.76 15.09 -42.04
C ASN A 31 -9.99 14.38 -40.70
N ASP A 32 -8.97 14.19 -39.85
CA ASP A 32 -9.10 13.38 -38.64
C ASP A 32 -10.03 14.00 -37.59
N PHE A 33 -10.43 15.26 -37.77
CA PHE A 33 -11.60 15.85 -37.10
C PHE A 33 -12.84 14.95 -37.24
N SER A 34 -13.12 14.46 -38.46
CA SER A 34 -14.24 13.57 -38.75
C SER A 34 -13.94 12.10 -38.48
N ASN A 35 -12.65 11.73 -38.38
CA ASN A 35 -12.22 10.35 -38.08
C ASN A 35 -12.14 10.07 -36.56
N GLY A 36 -12.62 10.99 -35.72
CA GLY A 36 -12.76 10.74 -34.27
C GLY A 36 -11.58 11.19 -33.41
N TYR A 37 -10.68 12.05 -33.91
CA TYR A 37 -9.45 12.39 -33.18
C TYR A 37 -9.70 13.20 -31.90
N LEU A 38 -10.65 14.14 -31.90
CA LEU A 38 -10.97 14.92 -30.70
C LEU A 38 -11.70 14.06 -29.65
N GLU A 39 -12.53 13.14 -30.10
CA GLU A 39 -13.19 12.13 -29.29
C GLU A 39 -12.21 11.13 -28.70
N LEU A 40 -11.11 10.85 -29.40
CA LEU A 40 -10.01 10.07 -28.85
C LEU A 40 -9.27 10.87 -27.76
N LEU A 41 -8.91 12.13 -28.03
CA LEU A 41 -8.22 12.99 -27.05
C LEU A 41 -9.05 13.26 -25.79
N SER A 42 -10.38 13.30 -25.90
CA SER A 42 -11.28 13.48 -24.75
C SER A 42 -11.20 12.33 -23.74
N GLN A 43 -10.69 11.16 -24.15
CA GLN A 43 -10.40 10.03 -23.26
C GLN A 43 -9.12 10.22 -22.45
N LEU A 44 -8.28 11.21 -22.80
CA LEU A 44 -7.05 11.55 -22.09
C LEU A 44 -7.23 12.78 -21.20
N THR A 45 -7.90 13.82 -21.69
CA THR A 45 -8.05 15.11 -20.99
C THR A 45 -9.29 15.88 -21.46
N THR A 46 -9.62 16.98 -20.81
CA THR A 46 -10.68 17.89 -21.26
C THR A 46 -10.26 18.61 -22.55
N VAL A 47 -10.93 18.30 -23.66
CA VAL A 47 -10.71 18.96 -24.96
C VAL A 47 -11.48 20.28 -25.09
N GLY A 48 -12.68 20.36 -24.49
CA GLY A 48 -13.60 21.50 -24.65
C GLY A 48 -14.33 21.49 -26.01
N ASP A 49 -15.04 22.59 -26.30
CA ASP A 49 -15.78 22.75 -27.55
C ASP A 49 -14.89 23.31 -28.67
N VAL A 50 -14.32 22.39 -29.45
CA VAL A 50 -13.43 22.67 -30.58
C VAL A 50 -14.20 22.42 -31.89
N SER A 51 -14.60 23.50 -32.55
CA SER A 51 -15.24 23.42 -33.87
C SER A 51 -14.25 22.98 -34.96
N ARG A 52 -14.78 22.57 -36.12
CA ARG A 52 -13.96 22.15 -37.26
C ARG A 52 -13.03 23.27 -37.73
N GLU A 53 -13.50 24.51 -37.69
CA GLU A 53 -12.72 25.70 -38.06
C GLU A 53 -11.53 25.87 -37.12
N LYS A 54 -11.76 25.82 -35.80
CA LYS A 54 -10.68 25.90 -34.79
C LYS A 54 -9.67 24.76 -34.93
N PHE A 55 -10.15 23.55 -35.21
CA PHE A 55 -9.29 22.39 -35.46
C PHE A 55 -8.39 22.64 -36.67
N MET A 56 -8.96 23.11 -37.78
CA MET A 56 -8.22 23.39 -39.02
C MET A 56 -7.20 24.52 -38.85
N GLU A 57 -7.56 25.62 -38.19
CA GLU A 57 -6.63 26.71 -37.87
C GLU A 57 -5.43 26.20 -37.05
N ARG A 58 -5.69 25.36 -36.05
CA ARG A 58 -4.62 24.76 -35.23
C ARG A 58 -3.76 23.79 -36.03
N PHE A 59 -4.39 22.93 -36.83
CA PHE A 59 -3.72 21.96 -37.68
C PHE A 59 -2.75 22.66 -38.64
N GLU A 60 -3.21 23.72 -39.32
CA GLU A 60 -2.38 24.51 -40.25
C GLU A 60 -1.24 25.23 -39.52
N SER A 61 -1.50 25.80 -38.34
CA SER A 61 -0.46 26.43 -37.51
C SER A 61 0.65 25.44 -37.14
N MET A 62 0.30 24.23 -36.73
CA MET A 62 1.28 23.17 -36.41
C MET A 62 2.01 22.67 -37.67
N MET A 63 1.26 22.50 -38.77
CA MET A 63 1.79 22.05 -40.07
C MET A 63 2.87 23.02 -40.59
N ASN A 64 2.66 24.32 -40.43
CA ASN A 64 3.51 25.38 -40.98
C ASN A 64 4.68 25.81 -40.07
N THR A 65 4.94 25.08 -38.97
CA THR A 65 6.12 25.37 -38.12
C THR A 65 7.43 25.16 -38.88
N ASN A 66 8.33 26.16 -38.79
CA ASN A 66 9.66 26.10 -39.37
C ASN A 66 10.71 26.74 -38.42
N PRO A 67 11.71 25.99 -37.91
CA PRO A 67 11.89 24.55 -38.08
C PRO A 67 10.71 23.73 -37.54
N LYS A 68 10.52 22.52 -38.08
CA LYS A 68 9.36 21.68 -37.77
C LYS A 68 9.34 21.27 -36.29
N SER A 69 8.25 21.57 -35.59
CA SER A 69 8.16 21.35 -34.14
C SER A 69 7.13 20.31 -33.70
N TYR A 70 6.19 19.92 -34.57
CA TYR A 70 5.08 19.04 -34.20
C TYR A 70 5.04 17.79 -35.06
N TYR A 71 5.08 16.62 -34.41
CA TYR A 71 5.00 15.30 -35.02
C TYR A 71 3.91 14.47 -34.33
N ILE A 72 2.65 14.81 -34.61
CA ILE A 72 1.48 14.08 -34.10
C ILE A 72 1.26 12.85 -34.97
N THR A 73 1.42 11.68 -34.36
CA THR A 73 1.29 10.38 -35.02
C THR A 73 0.05 9.67 -34.51
N VAL A 74 -0.69 9.03 -35.42
CA VAL A 74 -1.94 8.33 -35.13
C VAL A 74 -1.88 6.89 -35.64
N ILE A 75 -2.67 6.02 -35.01
CA ILE A 75 -3.01 4.70 -35.52
C ILE A 75 -4.47 4.73 -35.94
N GLU A 76 -4.73 4.35 -37.18
CA GLU A 76 -6.06 4.20 -37.76
C GLU A 76 -6.43 2.71 -37.81
N ASP A 77 -7.69 2.42 -37.47
CA ASP A 77 -8.32 1.13 -37.77
C ASP A 77 -8.84 1.15 -39.21
N GLU A 78 -8.26 0.35 -40.09
CA GLU A 78 -8.58 0.36 -41.52
C GLU A 78 -10.00 -0.12 -41.82
N ALA A 79 -10.63 -0.89 -40.91
CA ALA A 79 -12.00 -1.36 -41.08
C ALA A 79 -13.03 -0.25 -40.83
N SER A 80 -12.80 0.59 -39.82
CA SER A 80 -13.73 1.67 -39.44
C SER A 80 -13.32 3.05 -39.95
N GLY A 81 -12.07 3.21 -40.40
CA GLY A 81 -11.47 4.50 -40.74
C GLY A 81 -11.26 5.43 -39.54
N LYS A 82 -11.46 4.95 -38.30
CA LYS A 82 -11.35 5.78 -37.09
C LYS A 82 -9.91 5.84 -36.60
N VAL A 83 -9.55 7.00 -36.03
CA VAL A 83 -8.31 7.15 -35.26
C VAL A 83 -8.49 6.49 -33.90
N VAL A 84 -7.71 5.44 -33.63
CA VAL A 84 -7.85 4.59 -32.42
C VAL A 84 -6.71 4.77 -31.42
N ALA A 85 -5.59 5.36 -31.82
CA ALA A 85 -4.53 5.78 -30.91
C ALA A 85 -3.79 7.01 -31.45
N SER A 86 -3.19 7.81 -30.56
CA SER A 86 -2.37 8.96 -30.92
C SER A 86 -1.26 9.20 -29.91
N ALA A 87 -0.17 9.83 -30.37
CA ALA A 87 0.88 10.38 -29.54
C ALA A 87 1.52 11.59 -30.24
N SER A 88 1.93 12.58 -29.46
CA SER A 88 2.54 13.82 -29.95
C SER A 88 4.02 13.86 -29.59
N LEU A 89 4.90 14.01 -30.58
CA LEU A 89 6.28 14.44 -30.34
C LEU A 89 6.39 15.95 -30.64
N VAL A 90 6.72 16.73 -29.60
CA VAL A 90 6.94 18.18 -29.68
C VAL A 90 8.41 18.49 -29.52
N LEU A 91 8.99 19.22 -30.48
CA LEU A 91 10.36 19.71 -30.40
C LEU A 91 10.39 21.14 -29.87
N GLU A 92 11.14 21.33 -28.79
CA GLU A 92 11.44 22.62 -28.19
C GLU A 92 12.87 23.04 -28.58
N TRP A 93 12.97 24.07 -29.41
CA TRP A 93 14.24 24.64 -29.85
C TRP A 93 14.87 25.48 -28.74
N LYS A 94 16.17 25.30 -28.50
CA LYS A 94 16.89 25.95 -27.40
C LYS A 94 18.12 26.71 -27.92
N PHE A 95 18.56 27.73 -27.19
CA PHE A 95 19.87 28.37 -27.42
C PHE A 95 21.04 27.62 -26.76
N ILE A 96 20.74 26.68 -25.86
CA ILE A 96 21.72 25.84 -25.16
C ILE A 96 21.99 24.54 -25.95
N HIS A 97 23.07 23.84 -25.62
CA HIS A 97 23.51 22.63 -26.32
C HIS A 97 23.67 22.87 -27.83
N GLU A 98 24.46 23.87 -28.19
CA GLU A 98 24.78 24.20 -29.58
C GLU A 98 23.54 24.53 -30.44
N ALA A 99 22.62 25.31 -29.86
CA ALA A 99 21.33 25.63 -30.47
C ALA A 99 20.47 24.39 -30.81
N GLY A 100 20.63 23.29 -30.05
CA GLY A 100 19.94 22.03 -30.26
C GLY A 100 18.46 22.02 -29.85
N SER A 101 17.81 20.88 -30.01
CA SER A 101 16.40 20.68 -29.69
C SER A 101 16.18 19.66 -28.57
N ARG A 102 15.21 19.93 -27.70
CA ARG A 102 14.69 18.99 -26.70
C ARG A 102 13.35 18.44 -27.20
N GLY A 103 13.17 17.13 -27.16
CA GLY A 103 11.93 16.47 -27.55
C GLY A 103 11.07 16.14 -26.34
N ARG A 104 9.75 16.28 -26.48
CA ARG A 104 8.76 15.86 -25.50
C ARG A 104 7.75 14.96 -26.17
N ILE A 105 7.53 13.77 -25.60
CA ILE A 105 6.42 12.92 -26.00
C ILE A 105 5.28 13.17 -25.02
N GLU A 106 4.15 13.60 -25.56
CA GLU A 106 2.96 14.05 -24.84
C GLU A 106 1.71 13.50 -25.54
N ASP A 107 0.54 13.70 -24.94
CA ASP A 107 -0.78 13.33 -25.50
C ASP A 107 -0.92 11.88 -25.97
N VAL A 108 -0.28 10.94 -25.27
CA VAL A 108 -0.33 9.51 -25.61
C VAL A 108 -1.66 8.92 -25.18
N VAL A 109 -2.49 8.51 -26.14
CA VAL A 109 -3.83 7.98 -25.90
C VAL A 109 -4.14 6.79 -26.80
N THR A 110 -4.81 5.78 -26.24
CA THR A 110 -5.39 4.66 -26.98
C THR A 110 -6.87 4.56 -26.59
N SER A 111 -7.74 4.44 -27.60
CA SER A 111 -9.19 4.30 -27.42
C SER A 111 -9.51 3.14 -26.47
N LYS A 112 -10.47 3.34 -25.55
CA LYS A 112 -10.92 2.33 -24.56
C LYS A 112 -11.15 0.95 -25.20
N ASP A 113 -11.79 0.90 -26.38
CA ASP A 113 -12.12 -0.35 -27.09
C ASP A 113 -10.90 -1.09 -27.67
N TYR A 114 -9.75 -0.41 -27.75
CA TYR A 114 -8.51 -0.90 -28.35
C TYR A 114 -7.36 -1.01 -27.33
N ARG A 115 -7.64 -0.81 -26.04
CA ARG A 115 -6.67 -1.02 -24.95
C ARG A 115 -6.23 -2.48 -24.90
N GLY A 116 -5.01 -2.72 -24.39
CA GLY A 116 -4.40 -4.05 -24.34
C GLY A 116 -3.73 -4.51 -25.65
N ARG A 117 -3.82 -3.72 -26.75
CA ARG A 117 -3.17 -4.01 -28.04
C ARG A 117 -1.77 -3.39 -28.22
N ASN A 118 -1.18 -2.88 -27.14
CA ASN A 118 0.16 -2.28 -27.11
C ASN A 118 0.40 -1.05 -28.03
N PHE A 119 -0.66 -0.37 -28.49
CA PHE A 119 -0.55 0.81 -29.37
C PHE A 119 0.23 1.98 -28.76
N SER A 120 0.01 2.31 -27.48
CA SER A 120 0.80 3.35 -26.80
C SER A 120 2.29 3.01 -26.74
N SER A 121 2.63 1.74 -26.49
CA SER A 121 4.03 1.29 -26.45
C SER A 121 4.66 1.37 -27.85
N PHE A 122 3.93 0.96 -28.88
CA PHE A 122 4.35 1.09 -30.28
C PHE A 122 4.62 2.54 -30.66
N LEU A 123 3.68 3.45 -30.39
CA LEU A 123 3.82 4.88 -30.70
C LEU A 123 4.99 5.51 -29.95
N ASN A 124 5.17 5.18 -28.67
CA ASN A 124 6.31 5.66 -27.87
C ASN A 124 7.64 5.18 -28.46
N ALA A 125 7.77 3.89 -28.78
CA ALA A 125 8.99 3.34 -29.38
C ALA A 125 9.32 4.00 -30.73
N LEU A 126 8.30 4.19 -31.56
CA LEU A 126 8.41 4.85 -32.86
C LEU A 126 8.87 6.30 -32.70
N LEU A 127 8.20 7.09 -31.84
CA LEU A 127 8.52 8.50 -31.63
C LEU A 127 9.87 8.72 -30.94
N VAL A 128 10.30 7.81 -30.06
CA VAL A 128 11.66 7.83 -29.51
C VAL A 128 12.71 7.58 -30.60
N SER A 129 12.45 6.64 -31.51
CA SER A 129 13.34 6.36 -32.64
C SER A 129 13.41 7.55 -33.61
N LEU A 130 12.26 8.18 -33.92
CA LEU A 130 12.16 9.39 -34.72
C LEU A 130 12.87 10.58 -34.06
N ALA A 131 12.67 10.83 -32.78
CA ALA A 131 13.33 11.95 -32.08
C ALA A 131 14.86 11.85 -32.14
N LYS A 132 15.41 10.63 -32.06
CA LYS A 132 16.85 10.39 -32.21
C LYS A 132 17.36 10.73 -33.61
N SER A 133 16.62 10.37 -34.67
CA SER A 133 17.02 10.69 -36.04
C SER A 133 16.90 12.19 -36.34
N LEU A 134 16.02 12.90 -35.63
CA LEU A 134 15.85 14.36 -35.70
C LEU A 134 16.92 15.14 -34.90
N GLY A 135 17.89 14.47 -34.28
CA GLY A 135 19.00 15.14 -33.57
C GLY A 135 18.63 15.72 -32.20
N VAL A 136 17.56 15.22 -31.58
CA VAL A 136 17.14 15.67 -30.25
C VAL A 136 18.17 15.27 -29.18
N TYR A 137 18.72 16.24 -28.44
CA TYR A 137 19.77 15.98 -27.44
C TYR A 137 19.21 15.44 -26.11
N LYS A 138 17.94 15.72 -25.80
CA LYS A 138 17.28 15.29 -24.57
C LYS A 138 15.79 15.04 -24.80
N MET A 139 15.29 13.95 -24.23
CA MET A 139 13.89 13.56 -24.28
C MET A 139 13.23 13.65 -22.91
N SER A 140 11.96 14.05 -22.86
CA SER A 140 11.06 13.80 -21.73
C SER A 140 9.79 13.12 -22.21
N LEU A 141 9.32 12.14 -21.45
CA LEU A 141 8.03 11.51 -21.63
C LEU A 141 7.09 12.10 -20.58
N GLU A 142 6.15 12.96 -21.00
CA GLU A 142 5.07 13.47 -20.16
C GLU A 142 3.82 12.61 -20.39
N CYS A 143 3.99 11.30 -20.29
CA CYS A 143 2.87 10.40 -20.13
C CYS A 143 2.60 10.30 -18.64
N VAL A 144 1.36 10.54 -18.21
CA VAL A 144 0.87 9.85 -17.03
C VAL A 144 0.79 8.39 -17.45
N GLU A 145 1.91 7.65 -17.35
CA GLU A 145 1.81 6.21 -17.21
C GLU A 145 1.01 6.02 -15.93
N SER A 146 -0.32 5.93 -16.06
CA SER A 146 -1.08 5.24 -15.04
C SER A 146 -0.41 3.87 -14.96
N LEU A 147 0.30 3.63 -13.85
CA LEU A 147 0.96 2.36 -13.59
C LEU A 147 -0.12 1.28 -13.51
N MET A 148 -0.51 0.76 -14.67
CA MET A 148 -1.48 -0.30 -14.84
C MET A 148 -0.86 -1.62 -14.41
N GLU A 149 -1.70 -2.54 -13.97
CA GLU A 149 -1.31 -3.91 -13.63
C GLU A 149 -0.49 -4.61 -14.73
N THR A 150 -0.82 -4.34 -16.00
CA THR A 150 -0.10 -4.86 -17.16
C THR A 150 1.36 -4.43 -17.21
N SER A 151 1.68 -3.22 -16.74
CA SER A 151 3.06 -2.72 -16.65
C SER A 151 3.90 -3.51 -15.63
N PHE A 152 3.24 -4.21 -14.71
CA PHE A 152 3.87 -5.09 -13.72
C PHE A 152 3.74 -6.58 -14.06
N GLY A 153 3.32 -6.91 -15.28
CA GLY A 153 3.19 -8.28 -15.75
C GLY A 153 2.00 -9.03 -15.18
N LEU A 154 0.91 -8.35 -14.80
CA LEU A 154 -0.35 -9.02 -14.44
C LEU A 154 -1.27 -9.03 -15.67
N THR A 155 -1.05 -9.97 -16.60
CA THR A 155 -1.83 -10.00 -17.86
C THR A 155 -2.89 -11.09 -17.89
N GLU A 156 -2.58 -12.30 -17.42
CA GLU A 156 -3.46 -13.46 -17.59
C GLU A 156 -4.42 -13.72 -16.42
N TYR A 157 -5.40 -14.60 -16.64
CA TYR A 157 -6.36 -15.13 -15.68
C TYR A 157 -6.32 -16.66 -15.68
N VAL A 158 -6.97 -17.32 -14.71
CA VAL A 158 -6.89 -18.79 -14.57
C VAL A 158 -7.57 -19.58 -15.70
N SER A 159 -8.49 -18.97 -16.43
CA SER A 159 -9.21 -19.61 -17.55
C SER A 159 -8.95 -18.88 -18.87
N ALA A 160 -9.18 -19.60 -19.97
CA ALA A 160 -9.12 -19.06 -21.33
C ALA A 160 -10.31 -18.14 -21.68
N GLU A 161 -11.32 -18.07 -20.81
CA GLU A 161 -12.48 -17.23 -21.03
C GLU A 161 -12.09 -15.76 -20.96
N LYS A 162 -12.57 -14.98 -21.93
CA LYS A 162 -12.35 -13.54 -21.94
C LYS A 162 -13.05 -12.91 -20.73
N ILE A 163 -12.25 -12.41 -19.79
CA ILE A 163 -12.77 -11.69 -18.63
C ILE A 163 -13.08 -10.25 -19.04
N THR A 164 -14.37 -9.89 -18.99
CA THR A 164 -14.83 -8.50 -19.10
C THR A 164 -14.74 -7.80 -17.74
N GLU A 165 -14.37 -6.52 -17.73
CA GLU A 165 -14.34 -5.73 -16.50
C GLU A 165 -15.75 -5.49 -15.96
N ILE A 166 -15.92 -5.68 -14.65
CA ILE A 166 -17.14 -5.34 -13.91
C ILE A 166 -16.77 -4.22 -12.94
N PRO A 167 -17.08 -2.96 -13.29
CA PRO A 167 -16.74 -1.80 -12.46
C PRO A 167 -17.29 -1.95 -11.05
N CYS A 168 -16.44 -1.70 -10.06
CA CYS A 168 -16.80 -1.75 -8.66
C CYS A 168 -15.91 -0.82 -7.82
N LEU A 169 -16.36 -0.51 -6.61
CA LEU A 169 -15.60 0.29 -5.65
C LEU A 169 -15.03 -0.60 -4.55
N LEU A 170 -13.70 -0.59 -4.43
CA LEU A 170 -12.97 -1.24 -3.36
C LEU A 170 -12.53 -0.22 -2.29
N LYS A 171 -12.69 -0.59 -1.02
CA LYS A 171 -12.25 0.23 0.13
C LYS A 171 -12.86 1.64 0.09
N GLU A 172 -14.12 1.81 -0.29
CA GLU A 172 -14.80 3.12 -0.21
C GLU A 172 -14.83 3.59 1.27
N LEU A 173 -15.13 2.65 2.17
CA LEU A 173 -14.92 2.74 3.61
C LEU A 173 -13.78 1.80 4.03
N TYR A 174 -13.12 2.07 5.16
CA TYR A 174 -12.12 1.13 5.70
C TYR A 174 -12.75 -0.16 6.25
N THR A 175 -14.04 -0.13 6.60
CA THR A 175 -14.83 -1.29 7.02
C THR A 175 -15.23 -2.19 5.86
N ASP A 176 -15.08 -1.74 4.62
CA ASP A 176 -15.27 -2.59 3.43
C ASP A 176 -14.16 -3.62 3.26
N PHE A 177 -13.12 -3.57 4.10
CA PHE A 177 -11.97 -4.44 3.99
C PHE A 177 -11.52 -4.87 5.38
N ILE A 178 -11.94 -6.06 5.78
CA ILE A 178 -11.57 -6.68 7.06
C ILE A 178 -10.53 -7.77 6.80
N VAL A 179 -9.47 -7.77 7.60
CA VAL A 179 -8.38 -8.75 7.52
C VAL A 179 -8.14 -9.39 8.89
N GLN A 180 -8.41 -10.68 8.99
CA GLN A 180 -8.23 -11.48 10.20
C GLN A 180 -7.05 -12.42 10.00
N GLU A 181 -6.02 -12.30 10.83
CA GLU A 181 -4.89 -13.23 10.77
C GLU A 181 -5.33 -14.66 11.11
N ILE A 182 -4.85 -15.62 10.32
CA ILE A 182 -5.02 -17.05 10.56
C ILE A 182 -3.71 -17.56 11.14
N LEU A 183 -3.77 -18.08 12.36
CA LEU A 183 -2.63 -18.62 13.07
C LEU A 183 -2.12 -19.91 12.40
N ALA A 184 -0.93 -20.37 12.81
CA ALA A 184 -0.31 -21.59 12.26
C ALA A 184 -1.19 -22.85 12.45
N ASP A 185 -1.99 -22.89 13.51
CA ASP A 185 -2.94 -23.96 13.82
C ASP A 185 -4.30 -23.81 13.10
N LYS A 186 -4.39 -22.93 12.10
CA LYS A 186 -5.61 -22.58 11.34
C LYS A 186 -6.69 -21.84 12.14
N THR A 187 -6.42 -21.42 13.38
CA THR A 187 -7.34 -20.54 14.12
C THR A 187 -7.44 -19.17 13.46
N VAL A 188 -8.66 -18.73 13.13
CA VAL A 188 -8.93 -17.37 12.65
C VAL A 188 -9.08 -16.44 13.85
N LEU A 189 -8.34 -15.33 13.88
CA LEU A 189 -8.52 -14.33 14.93
C LEU A 189 -9.77 -13.48 14.67
N GLU A 190 -10.69 -13.44 15.62
CA GLU A 190 -11.96 -12.72 15.47
C GLU A 190 -11.86 -11.22 15.73
N VAL A 191 -12.67 -10.44 15.00
CA VAL A 191 -12.91 -9.02 15.31
C VAL A 191 -13.78 -8.95 16.58
N PRO A 192 -13.36 -8.22 17.62
CA PRO A 192 -14.14 -8.08 18.86
C PRO A 192 -15.53 -7.51 18.60
N THR A 193 -16.54 -8.05 19.30
CA THR A 193 -17.91 -7.57 19.24
C THR A 193 -18.05 -6.21 19.95
N ALA A 194 -19.19 -5.53 19.77
CA ALA A 194 -19.46 -4.28 20.46
C ALA A 194 -19.39 -4.40 21.98
N GLU A 195 -19.89 -5.52 22.52
CA GLU A 195 -19.86 -5.84 23.93
C GLU A 195 -18.42 -6.05 24.42
N ASP A 196 -17.61 -6.79 23.66
CA ASP A 196 -16.19 -6.99 23.96
C ASP A 196 -15.44 -5.66 24.01
N VAL A 197 -15.65 -4.78 23.01
CA VAL A 197 -15.00 -3.47 22.97
C VAL A 197 -15.37 -2.64 24.20
N LEU A 198 -16.64 -2.66 24.60
CA LEU A 198 -17.11 -1.92 25.78
C LEU A 198 -16.50 -2.49 27.07
N ALA A 199 -16.50 -3.81 27.24
CA ALA A 199 -15.93 -4.48 28.41
C ALA A 199 -14.41 -4.26 28.52
N LEU A 200 -13.69 -4.23 27.40
CA LEU A 200 -12.25 -4.00 27.36
C LEU A 200 -11.87 -2.53 27.56
N ALA A 201 -12.78 -1.60 27.26
CA ALA A 201 -12.58 -0.16 27.47
C ALA A 201 -12.79 0.27 28.92
N THR A 202 -13.62 -0.44 29.69
CA THR A 202 -13.99 -0.10 31.08
C THR A 202 -13.03 -0.63 32.14
N ASN A 203 -11.98 -1.38 31.74
CA ASN A 203 -10.98 -2.00 32.63
C ASN A 203 -9.99 -1.01 33.30
N GLU A 204 -10.43 0.20 33.66
CA GLU A 204 -9.75 0.96 34.69
C GLU A 204 -10.15 0.39 36.05
N GLU A 205 -9.30 -0.45 36.64
CA GLU A 205 -9.36 -0.67 38.08
C GLU A 205 -9.23 0.70 38.76
N LYS A 206 -10.36 1.26 39.22
CA LYS A 206 -10.36 2.37 40.15
C LYS A 206 -9.68 1.85 41.41
N ILE A 207 -8.41 2.21 41.59
CA ILE A 207 -7.72 2.03 42.86
C ILE A 207 -8.57 2.78 43.89
N THR A 208 -9.15 2.04 44.82
CA THR A 208 -9.89 2.59 45.96
C THR A 208 -8.96 2.75 47.15
N ILE A 209 -9.41 3.52 48.13
CA ILE A 209 -8.72 3.67 49.41
C ILE A 209 -8.83 2.33 50.15
N ASN A 210 -7.71 1.79 50.63
CA ASN A 210 -7.71 0.58 51.44
C ASN A 210 -8.03 0.95 52.90
N GLU A 211 -9.29 0.77 53.28
CA GLU A 211 -9.79 1.09 54.62
C GLU A 211 -9.29 0.14 55.71
N ASN A 212 -8.73 -1.02 55.34
CA ASN A 212 -8.27 -2.05 56.27
C ASN A 212 -6.83 -1.83 56.78
N VAL A 213 -6.17 -0.73 56.41
CA VAL A 213 -4.83 -0.40 56.88
C VAL A 213 -4.93 0.24 58.26
N GLU A 214 -4.25 -0.33 59.25
CA GLU A 214 -4.23 0.16 60.62
C GLU A 214 -3.71 1.61 60.69
N ILE A 215 -4.51 2.51 61.26
CA ILE A 215 -4.17 3.94 61.35
C ILE A 215 -3.20 4.14 62.52
N PRO A 216 -1.99 4.68 62.29
CA PRO A 216 -1.09 5.03 63.36
C PRO A 216 -1.74 5.98 64.38
N THR A 217 -1.58 5.69 65.67
CA THR A 217 -2.27 6.37 66.79
C THR A 217 -2.01 7.89 66.91
N PHE A 218 -1.03 8.41 66.19
CA PHE A 218 -0.64 9.82 66.15
C PHE A 218 -1.14 10.55 64.89
N LEU A 219 -1.92 9.90 64.03
CA LEU A 219 -2.69 10.55 62.98
C LEU A 219 -4.11 10.84 63.49
N THR A 220 -4.59 12.05 63.26
CA THR A 220 -5.95 12.47 63.59
C THR A 220 -6.90 12.18 62.43
N ASP A 221 -8.19 12.13 62.70
CA ASP A 221 -9.22 11.97 61.66
C ASP A 221 -9.14 13.06 60.58
N ASP A 222 -8.76 14.28 60.98
CA ASP A 222 -8.53 15.40 60.05
C ASP A 222 -7.38 15.11 59.07
N HIS A 223 -6.29 14.46 59.53
CA HIS A 223 -5.20 14.04 58.65
C HIS A 223 -5.69 12.99 57.65
N ILE A 224 -6.49 12.01 58.09
CA ILE A 224 -7.02 10.95 57.22
C ILE A 224 -7.96 11.55 56.18
N LYS A 225 -8.87 12.43 56.58
CA LYS A 225 -9.77 13.14 55.68
C LYS A 225 -9.00 13.96 54.64
N ALA A 226 -7.96 14.68 55.07
CA ALA A 226 -7.12 15.45 54.16
C ALA A 226 -6.37 14.55 53.15
N PHE A 227 -5.91 13.36 53.56
CA PHE A 227 -5.28 12.41 52.65
C PHE A 227 -6.29 11.77 51.67
N ASP A 228 -7.50 11.42 52.14
CA ASP A 228 -8.57 10.85 51.30
C ASP A 228 -9.07 11.88 50.27
N GLU A 229 -9.27 13.14 50.68
CA GLU A 229 -9.56 14.25 49.76
C GLU A 229 -8.41 14.46 48.77
N ARG A 230 -7.17 14.40 49.26
CA ARG A 230 -5.96 14.49 48.42
C ARG A 230 -5.86 13.34 47.43
N PHE A 231 -6.33 12.14 47.74
CA PHE A 231 -6.36 11.02 46.80
C PHE A 231 -7.41 11.21 45.71
N ASN A 232 -8.56 11.80 46.07
CA ASN A 232 -9.70 11.97 45.17
C ASN A 232 -9.61 13.23 44.28
N GLN A 233 -8.90 14.28 44.71
CA GLN A 233 -8.82 15.57 43.99
C GLN A 233 -7.40 16.16 43.96
N LYS A 234 -7.03 16.80 42.84
CA LYS A 234 -5.78 17.58 42.72
C LYS A 234 -5.94 18.93 43.43
N GLY A 235 -5.35 19.08 44.62
CA GLY A 235 -5.41 20.31 45.44
C GLY A 235 -4.06 20.75 46.03
N ASN A 236 -4.07 21.42 47.19
CA ASN A 236 -2.86 21.82 47.92
C ASN A 236 -2.13 20.61 48.56
N LEU A 237 -0.88 20.82 48.96
CA LEU A 237 -0.09 19.81 49.70
C LEU A 237 -0.68 19.60 51.09
N VAL A 238 -0.71 18.35 51.56
CA VAL A 238 -1.05 18.05 52.97
C VAL A 238 0.26 17.93 53.73
N ILE A 239 0.39 18.62 54.87
CA ILE A 239 1.59 18.60 55.69
C ILE A 239 1.23 18.03 57.05
N VAL A 240 1.95 16.98 57.47
CA VAL A 240 1.84 16.42 58.82
C VAL A 240 3.00 16.96 59.66
N PRO A 241 2.74 17.71 60.74
CA PRO A 241 3.77 18.17 61.65
C PRO A 241 4.56 17.01 62.26
N VAL A 242 5.87 17.18 62.43
CA VAL A 242 6.79 16.14 62.96
C VAL A 242 7.35 16.48 64.35
N GLU A 243 6.86 17.56 64.96
CA GLU A 243 7.27 17.99 66.30
C GLU A 243 6.96 16.88 67.32
N GLY A 244 7.98 16.43 68.05
CA GLY A 244 7.86 15.32 69.00
C GLY A 244 7.81 13.91 68.38
N MET A 245 8.03 13.78 67.06
CA MET A 245 7.99 12.49 66.36
C MET A 245 9.39 11.88 66.23
N ASP A 246 9.59 10.67 66.75
CA ASP A 246 10.82 9.90 66.55
C ASP A 246 10.91 9.31 65.13
N LYS A 247 12.01 8.62 64.84
CA LYS A 247 12.25 8.04 63.51
C LYS A 247 11.25 6.94 63.15
N ASP A 248 10.81 6.15 64.12
CA ASP A 248 9.93 5.00 63.88
C ASP A 248 8.49 5.45 63.63
N ARG A 249 8.02 6.46 64.36
CA ARG A 249 6.72 7.12 64.13
C ARG A 249 6.66 7.76 62.74
N ARG A 250 7.71 8.48 62.32
CA ARG A 250 7.79 9.02 60.95
C ARG A 250 7.70 7.91 59.90
N LYS A 251 8.42 6.81 60.11
CA LYS A 251 8.40 5.65 59.20
C LYS A 251 7.01 5.03 59.09
N ALA A 252 6.29 4.92 60.20
CA ALA A 252 4.92 4.42 60.23
C ALA A 252 3.93 5.32 59.45
N VAL A 253 4.06 6.66 59.50
CA VAL A 253 3.27 7.57 58.63
C VAL A 253 3.52 7.27 57.15
N HIS A 254 4.80 7.14 56.75
CA HIS A 254 5.15 6.85 55.36
C HIS A 254 4.60 5.50 54.89
N GLN A 255 4.67 4.48 55.75
CA GLN A 255 4.15 3.14 55.47
C GLN A 255 2.63 3.14 55.33
N PHE A 256 1.93 3.75 56.29
CA PHE A 256 0.46 3.88 56.28
C PHE A 256 -0.05 4.54 54.99
N ILE A 257 0.50 5.69 54.61
CA ILE A 257 0.10 6.40 53.37
C ILE A 257 0.35 5.53 52.14
N ARG A 258 1.49 4.84 52.09
CA ARG A 258 1.83 3.99 50.95
C ARG A 258 0.85 2.81 50.82
N GLU A 259 0.49 2.18 51.94
CA GLU A 259 -0.39 1.02 51.98
C GLU A 259 -1.86 1.39 51.75
N ARG A 260 -2.36 2.45 52.41
CA ARG A 260 -3.75 2.92 52.28
C ARG A 260 -4.08 3.39 50.88
N TYR A 261 -3.16 4.08 50.22
CA TYR A 261 -3.39 4.68 48.89
C TYR A 261 -2.70 3.92 47.74
N SER A 262 -2.26 2.68 47.98
CA SER A 262 -1.59 1.83 46.98
C SER A 262 -0.43 2.54 46.24
N GLY A 263 0.29 3.41 46.95
CA GLY A 263 1.41 4.20 46.43
C GLY A 263 1.05 5.34 45.46
N LYS A 264 -0.22 5.72 45.31
CA LYS A 264 -0.63 6.90 44.52
C LYS A 264 -0.27 8.23 45.19
N LEU A 265 -0.34 8.26 46.52
CA LEU A 265 0.21 9.34 47.32
C LEU A 265 1.66 9.02 47.71
N ILE A 266 2.53 10.02 47.60
CA ILE A 266 3.91 9.97 48.08
C ILE A 266 4.00 10.87 49.30
N SER A 267 4.77 10.43 50.28
CA SER A 267 5.09 11.18 51.49
C SER A 267 6.60 11.43 51.55
N GLU A 268 7.01 12.67 51.75
CA GLU A 268 8.41 13.11 51.83
C GLU A 268 8.64 13.97 53.07
N LEU A 269 9.76 13.78 53.77
CA LEU A 269 10.12 14.61 54.92
C LEU A 269 10.74 15.93 54.42
N LYS A 270 10.16 17.07 54.81
CA LYS A 270 10.61 18.43 54.53
C LYS A 270 10.76 19.24 55.82
N PRO A 271 11.38 20.45 55.79
CA PRO A 271 11.52 21.30 56.98
C PRO A 271 10.18 21.57 57.69
N GLU A 272 9.10 21.75 56.93
CA GLU A 272 7.74 21.95 57.42
C GLU A 272 7.02 20.69 57.95
N GLY A 273 7.58 19.48 57.77
CA GLY A 273 6.96 18.21 58.20
C GLY A 273 6.93 17.13 57.12
N ILE A 274 6.08 16.11 57.29
CA ILE A 274 5.86 15.09 56.25
C ILE A 274 4.86 15.67 55.23
N CYS A 275 5.35 16.00 54.04
CA CYS A 275 4.52 16.47 52.95
C CYS A 275 3.96 15.30 52.15
N VAL A 276 2.63 15.29 51.97
CA VAL A 276 1.90 14.30 51.18
C VAL A 276 1.44 14.92 49.87
N SER A 277 1.88 14.34 48.77
CA SER A 277 1.55 14.81 47.42
C SER A 277 1.11 13.67 46.53
N HIS A 278 0.47 14.00 45.41
CA HIS A 278 0.36 13.05 44.32
C HIS A 278 1.77 12.72 43.84
N GLY A 279 2.07 11.44 43.68
CA GLY A 279 3.32 11.09 43.06
C GLY A 279 3.37 11.56 41.60
N HIS A 280 4.43 12.27 41.22
CA HIS A 280 4.97 11.99 39.89
C HIS A 280 5.40 10.53 39.94
N THR A 281 4.99 9.73 38.97
CA THR A 281 5.26 8.28 38.89
C THR A 281 6.75 7.94 38.65
N ASN A 282 7.66 8.72 39.22
CA ASN A 282 9.08 8.42 39.36
C ASN A 282 9.38 7.80 40.73
N SER A 283 8.47 6.96 41.24
CA SER A 283 8.87 5.89 42.17
C SER A 283 10.08 5.22 41.55
N SER A 284 11.22 5.28 42.23
CA SER A 284 12.41 4.50 41.93
C SER A 284 11.95 3.08 41.63
N ARG A 285 11.85 2.72 40.35
CA ARG A 285 11.33 1.43 39.92
C ARG A 285 12.22 0.38 40.54
N LYS A 286 11.82 -0.20 41.67
CA LYS A 286 12.32 -1.53 42.04
C LYS A 286 12.03 -2.36 40.81
N ARG A 287 13.09 -2.85 40.15
CA ARG A 287 12.99 -3.65 38.94
C ARG A 287 12.08 -4.82 39.32
N LYS A 288 10.83 -4.79 38.85
CA LYS A 288 9.88 -5.88 39.11
C LYS A 288 10.56 -7.13 38.57
N ILE A 289 10.85 -8.08 39.46
CA ILE A 289 11.50 -9.33 39.08
C ILE A 289 10.43 -10.12 38.33
N TRP A 290 10.72 -10.45 37.07
CA TRP A 290 9.87 -11.33 36.28
C TRP A 290 9.88 -12.71 36.93
N ASP A 291 8.70 -13.29 37.16
CA ASP A 291 8.64 -14.65 37.68
C ASP A 291 9.27 -15.61 36.67
N GLU A 292 10.33 -16.31 37.08
CA GLU A 292 11.09 -17.22 36.22
C GLU A 292 10.24 -18.41 35.72
N LYS A 293 9.15 -18.75 36.44
CA LYS A 293 8.19 -19.77 36.02
C LYS A 293 7.22 -19.28 34.95
N THR A 294 7.06 -17.96 34.80
CA THR A 294 6.18 -17.37 33.80
C THR A 294 6.93 -17.26 32.46
N PRO A 295 6.41 -17.83 31.36
CA PRO A 295 7.04 -17.72 30.06
C PRO A 295 7.29 -16.26 29.67
N LYS A 296 8.42 -16.00 29.01
CA LYS A 296 8.92 -14.63 28.84
C LYS A 296 8.16 -13.81 27.81
N GLU A 297 7.35 -14.42 26.95
CA GLU A 297 6.68 -13.73 25.86
C GLU A 297 5.18 -13.67 26.12
N CYS A 298 4.65 -12.47 26.36
CA CYS A 298 3.21 -12.26 26.41
C CYS A 298 2.71 -12.03 24.98
N HIS A 299 1.95 -12.97 24.46
CA HIS A 299 1.25 -12.89 23.20
C HIS A 299 -0.14 -12.32 23.43
N PHE A 300 -0.56 -11.36 22.61
CA PHE A 300 -1.88 -10.74 22.68
C PHE A 300 -2.38 -10.44 21.28
N THR A 301 -3.70 -10.36 21.13
CA THR A 301 -4.31 -9.98 19.87
C THR A 301 -4.45 -8.46 19.81
N MET A 302 -4.01 -7.87 18.70
CA MET A 302 -4.19 -6.45 18.39
C MET A 302 -5.17 -6.33 17.24
N ALA A 303 -6.29 -5.65 17.50
CA ALA A 303 -7.19 -5.18 16.46
C ALA A 303 -6.97 -3.68 16.22
N LYS A 304 -7.02 -3.25 14.96
CA LYS A 304 -6.85 -1.83 14.58
C LYS A 304 -7.77 -1.43 13.43
N GLU A 305 -8.18 -0.17 13.42
CA GLU A 305 -8.96 0.44 12.34
C GLU A 305 -8.22 1.61 11.72
N ASN A 306 -8.04 1.61 10.41
CA ASN A 306 -7.43 2.71 9.67
C ASN A 306 -6.05 3.16 10.23
N LYS A 307 -5.27 2.20 10.77
CA LYS A 307 -3.94 2.42 11.34
C LYS A 307 -2.90 1.53 10.67
N ASP A 308 -1.70 2.07 10.52
CA ASP A 308 -0.54 1.30 10.06
C ASP A 308 -0.02 0.38 11.18
N THR A 309 0.37 -0.85 10.81
CA THR A 309 0.81 -1.86 11.78
C THR A 309 2.07 -1.42 12.53
N VAL A 310 3.08 -0.90 11.81
CA VAL A 310 4.37 -0.52 12.42
C VAL A 310 4.16 0.67 13.35
N TYR A 311 3.32 1.64 12.95
CA TYR A 311 2.90 2.75 13.79
C TYR A 311 2.20 2.26 15.08
N SER A 312 1.20 1.39 14.97
CA SER A 312 0.46 0.86 16.13
C SER A 312 1.37 0.16 17.14
N LEU A 313 2.29 -0.68 16.66
CA LEU A 313 3.27 -1.34 17.53
C LEU A 313 4.26 -0.35 18.17
N GLY A 314 4.60 0.74 17.48
CA GLY A 314 5.38 1.85 18.04
C GLY A 314 4.67 2.56 19.19
N VAL A 315 3.37 2.82 19.05
CA VAL A 315 2.54 3.41 20.11
C VAL A 315 2.45 2.48 21.31
N ILE A 316 2.19 1.18 21.08
CA ILE A 316 2.13 0.16 22.14
C ILE A 316 3.48 0.08 22.88
N ALA A 317 4.59 -0.04 22.16
CA ALA A 317 5.93 -0.10 22.76
C ALA A 317 6.23 1.14 23.62
N LYS A 318 5.88 2.34 23.12
CA LYS A 318 6.05 3.60 23.85
C LYS A 318 5.22 3.63 25.13
N PHE A 319 3.96 3.21 25.09
CA PHE A 319 3.10 3.23 26.28
C PHE A 319 3.45 2.15 27.30
N LEU A 320 4.00 1.03 26.85
CA LEU A 320 4.58 0.00 27.72
C LEU A 320 5.98 0.36 28.25
N ASN A 321 6.60 1.41 27.69
CA ASN A 321 7.98 1.81 27.98
C ASN A 321 8.99 0.66 27.73
N VAL A 322 8.87 0.01 26.57
CA VAL A 322 9.77 -1.05 26.09
C VAL A 322 10.39 -0.67 24.75
N ASP A 323 11.54 -1.27 24.41
CA ASP A 323 12.14 -1.11 23.08
C ASP A 323 11.21 -1.75 22.03
N ARG A 324 10.97 -1.04 20.92
CA ARG A 324 10.18 -1.52 19.78
C ARG A 324 10.64 -2.88 19.26
N LYS A 325 11.94 -3.21 19.38
CA LYS A 325 12.51 -4.51 18.98
C LYS A 325 11.97 -5.69 19.79
N LEU A 326 11.44 -5.46 20.98
CA LEU A 326 10.83 -6.48 21.84
C LEU A 326 9.36 -6.76 21.50
N VAL A 327 8.75 -5.94 20.63
CA VAL A 327 7.38 -6.14 20.15
C VAL A 327 7.43 -6.80 18.77
N LYS A 328 6.98 -8.06 18.66
CA LYS A 328 7.04 -8.87 17.44
C LYS A 328 5.66 -9.12 16.85
N MET A 329 5.62 -9.44 15.56
CA MET A 329 4.44 -9.77 14.78
C MET A 329 4.80 -10.77 13.68
N CYS A 330 3.82 -11.51 13.16
CA CYS A 330 4.03 -12.43 12.04
C CYS A 330 3.97 -11.74 10.67
N GLY A 331 3.30 -10.59 10.56
CA GLY A 331 3.06 -9.89 9.31
C GLY A 331 2.54 -8.46 9.50
N ILE A 332 2.80 -7.60 8.51
CA ILE A 332 2.15 -6.29 8.40
C ILE A 332 0.76 -6.49 7.78
N LYS A 333 -0.27 -5.85 8.33
CA LYS A 333 -1.61 -5.83 7.75
C LYS A 333 -1.95 -4.44 7.18
N ASP A 334 -2.96 -4.39 6.30
CA ASP A 334 -3.44 -3.19 5.63
C ASP A 334 -3.69 -2.01 6.57
N LYS A 335 -3.27 -0.80 6.15
CA LYS A 335 -3.58 0.43 6.89
C LYS A 335 -5.06 0.79 6.80
N ARG A 336 -5.59 0.92 5.58
CA ARG A 336 -6.99 1.31 5.30
C ARG A 336 -7.88 0.07 5.30
N ALA A 337 -8.08 -0.47 6.50
CA ALA A 337 -8.82 -1.70 6.78
C ALA A 337 -9.18 -1.76 8.27
N VAL A 338 -10.07 -2.69 8.64
CA VAL A 338 -10.14 -3.25 9.99
C VAL A 338 -9.26 -4.50 10.00
N THR A 339 -8.29 -4.59 10.91
CA THR A 339 -7.36 -5.74 10.90
C THR A 339 -7.13 -6.29 12.27
N VAL A 340 -7.06 -7.62 12.38
CA VAL A 340 -6.78 -8.36 13.62
C VAL A 340 -5.54 -9.21 13.42
N GLN A 341 -4.58 -9.11 14.34
CA GLN A 341 -3.33 -9.88 14.27
C GLN A 341 -2.75 -10.18 15.65
N ARG A 342 -1.97 -11.25 15.75
CA ARG A 342 -1.21 -11.61 16.94
C ARG A 342 0.05 -10.74 17.06
N VAL A 343 0.36 -10.35 18.29
CA VAL A 343 1.54 -9.58 18.66
C VAL A 343 2.17 -10.27 19.88
N SER A 344 3.49 -10.30 19.99
CA SER A 344 4.17 -10.71 21.22
C SER A 344 5.04 -9.61 21.78
N CYS A 345 5.12 -9.53 23.10
CA CYS A 345 5.97 -8.60 23.81
C CYS A 345 6.69 -9.29 24.97
N ARG A 346 8.02 -9.14 25.00
CA ARG A 346 8.87 -9.79 26.00
C ARG A 346 8.75 -9.12 27.37
N GLN A 347 8.49 -9.94 28.39
CA GLN A 347 8.49 -9.59 29.82
C GLN A 347 7.55 -8.43 30.16
N VAL A 348 6.35 -8.45 29.58
CA VAL A 348 5.26 -7.53 29.92
C VAL A 348 4.07 -8.32 30.42
N GLU A 349 3.55 -7.93 31.59
CA GLU A 349 2.37 -8.53 32.21
C GLU A 349 1.10 -8.16 31.42
N GLU A 350 0.19 -9.13 31.26
CA GLU A 350 -1.14 -8.97 30.67
C GLU A 350 -1.86 -7.71 31.15
N LYS A 351 -1.94 -7.48 32.47
CA LYS A 351 -2.61 -6.30 33.05
C LYS A 351 -2.07 -4.98 32.49
N LYS A 352 -0.77 -4.89 32.19
CA LYS A 352 -0.19 -3.68 31.58
C LYS A 352 -0.60 -3.54 30.12
N ILE A 353 -0.66 -4.63 29.37
CA ILE A 353 -1.12 -4.63 27.97
C ILE A 353 -2.59 -4.22 27.93
N LEU A 354 -3.46 -4.84 28.71
CA LEU A 354 -4.89 -4.54 28.71
C LEU A 354 -5.18 -3.10 29.19
N SER A 355 -4.40 -2.58 30.14
CA SER A 355 -4.53 -1.17 30.60
C SER A 355 -4.27 -0.13 29.50
N LEU A 356 -3.70 -0.52 28.35
CA LEU A 356 -3.49 0.39 27.24
C LEU A 356 -4.80 0.81 26.56
N ASN A 357 -5.86 -0.02 26.64
CA ASN A 357 -7.10 0.20 25.89
C ASN A 357 -7.76 1.57 26.17
N SER A 358 -7.64 2.11 27.39
CA SER A 358 -8.18 3.45 27.71
C SER A 358 -7.47 4.60 26.99
N ARG A 359 -6.22 4.38 26.57
CA ARG A 359 -5.33 5.38 25.95
C ARG A 359 -5.11 5.17 24.46
N LEU A 360 -5.37 3.96 23.96
CA LEU A 360 -5.29 3.65 22.55
C LEU A 360 -6.49 4.25 21.81
N ARG A 361 -6.27 4.64 20.54
CA ARG A 361 -7.30 5.22 19.67
C ARG A 361 -7.30 4.46 18.36
N ASN A 362 -8.44 3.87 18.02
CA ASN A 362 -8.61 2.97 16.87
C ASN A 362 -7.68 1.75 16.92
N ILE A 363 -7.25 1.35 18.12
CA ILE A 363 -6.45 0.16 18.41
C ILE A 363 -7.01 -0.43 19.70
N LEU A 364 -7.19 -1.75 19.71
CA LEU A 364 -7.65 -2.52 20.85
C LEU A 364 -6.72 -3.72 21.04
N VAL A 365 -6.37 -4.03 22.29
CA VAL A 365 -5.56 -5.20 22.65
C VAL A 365 -6.31 -6.10 23.63
N TYR A 366 -6.25 -7.42 23.40
CA TYR A 366 -7.03 -8.43 24.13
C TYR A 366 -6.41 -9.83 23.97
N ASP A 367 -7.02 -10.85 24.58
CA ASP A 367 -6.62 -12.27 24.46
C ASP A 367 -5.12 -12.49 24.73
N CYS A 368 -4.69 -12.13 25.95
CA CYS A 368 -3.32 -12.29 26.40
C CYS A 368 -3.05 -13.74 26.82
N LYS A 369 -1.92 -14.30 26.36
CA LYS A 369 -1.43 -15.65 26.67
C LYS A 369 0.09 -15.63 26.76
N TYR A 370 0.69 -16.48 27.60
CA TYR A 370 2.15 -16.53 27.77
C TYR A 370 2.76 -17.72 27.03
N PHE A 371 3.87 -17.46 26.33
CA PHE A 371 4.64 -18.45 25.58
C PHE A 371 6.14 -18.25 25.78
N ASP A 372 6.94 -19.28 25.47
CA ASP A 372 8.40 -19.21 25.61
C ASP A 372 9.07 -18.45 24.46
N ASN A 373 8.45 -18.50 23.28
CA ASN A 373 9.04 -18.00 22.04
C ASN A 373 8.30 -16.76 21.52
N PRO A 374 9.02 -15.76 21.00
CA PRO A 374 8.40 -14.63 20.35
C PRO A 374 7.81 -15.06 19.00
N LEU A 375 6.83 -14.29 18.51
CA LEU A 375 6.34 -14.47 17.15
C LEU A 375 7.46 -14.32 16.13
N GLN A 376 7.45 -15.20 15.14
CA GLN A 376 8.39 -15.19 14.02
C GLN A 376 7.74 -14.57 12.80
N MET A 377 8.51 -13.81 12.03
CA MET A 377 8.05 -13.26 10.77
C MET A 377 7.64 -14.40 9.83
N GLY A 378 6.46 -14.31 9.22
CA GLY A 378 5.91 -15.39 8.38
C GLY A 378 5.34 -16.58 9.16
N GLY A 379 5.34 -16.57 10.50
CA GLY A 379 4.84 -17.68 11.32
C GLY A 379 3.31 -17.81 11.40
N HIS A 380 2.56 -17.11 10.55
CA HIS A 380 1.11 -17.21 10.43
C HIS A 380 0.78 -18.03 9.19
N TRP A 381 -0.34 -18.76 9.20
CA TRP A 381 -0.74 -19.51 8.00
C TRP A 381 -1.12 -18.56 6.87
N GLY A 382 -1.91 -17.52 7.19
CA GLY A 382 -2.49 -16.64 6.19
C GLY A 382 -3.46 -15.64 6.77
N ASN A 383 -4.40 -15.16 5.96
CA ASN A 383 -5.39 -14.18 6.39
C ASN A 383 -6.79 -14.54 5.84
N ARG A 384 -7.81 -14.39 6.67
CA ARG A 384 -9.21 -14.36 6.25
C ARG A 384 -9.56 -12.93 5.87
N PHE A 385 -10.12 -12.78 4.68
CA PHE A 385 -10.59 -11.51 4.15
C PHE A 385 -12.12 -11.50 4.20
N SER A 386 -12.71 -10.36 4.61
CA SER A 386 -14.13 -10.06 4.43
C SER A 386 -14.24 -8.71 3.74
N ILE A 387 -14.60 -8.74 2.46
CA ILE A 387 -14.47 -7.61 1.53
C ILE A 387 -15.84 -7.24 0.97
N ILE A 388 -16.12 -5.94 0.92
CA ILE A 388 -17.24 -5.35 0.21
C ILE A 388 -16.74 -4.71 -1.07
N LEU A 389 -17.28 -5.15 -2.21
CA LEU A 389 -17.20 -4.44 -3.48
C LEU A 389 -18.52 -3.71 -3.70
N ARG A 390 -18.50 -2.38 -3.71
CA ARG A 390 -19.73 -1.57 -3.85
C ARG A 390 -20.00 -1.22 -5.30
N ASN A 391 -21.23 -0.75 -5.55
CA ASN A 391 -21.68 -0.24 -6.83
C ASN A 391 -21.64 -1.31 -7.94
N ILE A 392 -22.14 -2.50 -7.61
CA ILE A 392 -22.32 -3.59 -8.57
C ILE A 392 -23.60 -3.34 -9.36
N ASN A 393 -23.53 -3.43 -10.68
CA ASN A 393 -24.72 -3.39 -11.53
C ASN A 393 -25.50 -4.70 -11.38
N GLU A 394 -26.83 -4.63 -11.27
CA GLU A 394 -27.68 -5.83 -11.17
C GLU A 394 -27.51 -6.78 -12.35
N ASN A 395 -27.28 -6.24 -13.55
CA ASN A 395 -27.07 -7.05 -14.76
C ASN A 395 -25.77 -7.87 -14.71
N ASP A 396 -24.81 -7.49 -13.86
CA ASP A 396 -23.52 -8.15 -13.73
C ASP A 396 -23.52 -9.25 -12.64
N VAL A 397 -24.59 -9.39 -11.86
CA VAL A 397 -24.69 -10.33 -10.72
C VAL A 397 -24.47 -11.77 -11.17
N GLY A 398 -25.17 -12.24 -12.21
CA GLY A 398 -25.03 -13.63 -12.68
C GLY A 398 -23.64 -13.94 -13.26
N VAL A 399 -22.98 -12.93 -13.85
CA VAL A 399 -21.59 -13.06 -14.33
C VAL A 399 -20.63 -13.18 -13.14
N LEU A 400 -20.80 -12.35 -12.10
CA LEU A 400 -20.02 -12.43 -10.88
C LEU A 400 -20.18 -13.78 -10.17
N GLU A 401 -21.40 -14.30 -10.06
CA GLU A 401 -21.66 -15.61 -9.46
C GLU A 401 -20.92 -16.74 -10.19
N SER A 402 -20.94 -16.71 -11.53
CA SER A 402 -20.20 -17.67 -12.34
C SER A 402 -18.69 -17.57 -12.10
N ARG A 403 -18.15 -16.35 -12.01
CA ARG A 403 -16.72 -16.12 -11.72
C ARG A 403 -16.32 -16.47 -10.29
N LEU A 404 -17.22 -16.31 -9.32
CA LEU A 404 -17.01 -16.71 -7.93
C LEU A 404 -16.90 -18.24 -7.81
N THR A 405 -17.72 -18.98 -8.57
CA THR A 405 -17.60 -20.45 -8.68
C THR A 405 -16.25 -20.87 -9.29
N VAL A 406 -15.80 -20.18 -10.35
CA VAL A 406 -14.47 -20.42 -10.94
C VAL A 406 -13.36 -20.08 -9.94
N PHE A 407 -13.49 -18.96 -9.22
CA PHE A 407 -12.53 -18.54 -8.21
C PHE A 407 -12.43 -19.55 -7.07
N GLU A 408 -13.53 -20.09 -6.58
CA GLU A 408 -13.54 -21.12 -5.53
C GLU A 408 -12.88 -22.43 -5.99
N THR A 409 -13.09 -22.83 -7.25
CA THR A 409 -12.59 -24.12 -7.77
C THR A 409 -11.16 -24.06 -8.31
N LEU A 410 -10.82 -23.03 -9.08
CA LEU A 410 -9.52 -22.89 -9.75
C LEU A 410 -8.58 -21.90 -9.05
N GLY A 411 -9.08 -21.09 -8.12
CA GLY A 411 -8.29 -20.07 -7.45
C GLY A 411 -8.02 -18.86 -8.36
N PHE A 412 -6.81 -18.32 -8.26
CA PHE A 412 -6.35 -17.17 -9.04
C PHE A 412 -4.86 -17.29 -9.37
N VAL A 413 -4.38 -16.57 -10.39
CA VAL A 413 -2.92 -16.49 -10.64
C VAL A 413 -2.27 -15.69 -9.52
N ASN A 414 -1.28 -16.26 -8.84
CA ASN A 414 -0.68 -15.74 -7.61
C ASN A 414 0.34 -14.61 -7.84
N TYR A 415 -0.04 -13.63 -8.66
CA TYR A 415 0.79 -12.47 -8.95
C TYR A 415 1.21 -11.72 -7.68
N PHE A 416 2.37 -11.07 -7.78
CA PHE A 416 2.68 -9.97 -6.88
C PHE A 416 1.81 -8.78 -7.27
N GLY A 417 0.90 -8.37 -6.39
CA GLY A 417 0.01 -7.23 -6.64
C GLY A 417 0.75 -5.90 -6.71
N THR A 418 0.12 -4.88 -7.31
CA THR A 418 0.70 -3.54 -7.54
C THR A 418 1.29 -2.88 -6.30
N GLN A 419 0.76 -3.17 -5.10
CA GLN A 419 1.29 -2.70 -3.82
C GLN A 419 2.75 -3.14 -3.57
N ARG A 420 3.21 -4.26 -4.14
CA ARG A 420 4.59 -4.73 -4.03
C ARG A 420 5.58 -3.79 -4.73
N PHE A 421 5.12 -3.07 -5.75
CA PHE A 421 5.95 -2.20 -6.57
C PHE A 421 5.91 -0.72 -6.13
N GLY A 422 5.15 -0.39 -5.09
CA GLY A 422 5.05 0.96 -4.54
C GLY A 422 3.65 1.55 -4.69
N SER A 423 3.50 2.86 -4.45
CA SER A 423 2.22 3.57 -4.61
C SER A 423 2.31 4.63 -5.69
N ARG A 424 1.26 4.69 -6.52
CA ARG A 424 0.84 5.73 -7.50
C ARG A 424 1.86 6.15 -8.56
N ASP A 425 3.13 6.38 -8.22
CA ASP A 425 4.21 6.77 -9.15
C ASP A 425 5.59 6.15 -8.82
N ALA A 426 5.72 5.45 -7.68
CA ALA A 426 7.02 4.91 -7.26
C ALA A 426 7.39 3.65 -8.06
N ASN A 427 8.50 3.68 -8.79
CA ASN A 427 9.00 2.50 -9.51
C ASN A 427 10.00 1.71 -8.64
N THR A 428 9.48 1.00 -7.64
CA THR A 428 10.31 0.23 -6.67
C THR A 428 11.10 -0.87 -7.37
N ALA A 429 10.52 -1.51 -8.40
CA ALA A 429 11.20 -2.52 -9.20
C ALA A 429 12.39 -1.92 -9.97
N ARG A 430 12.27 -0.69 -10.48
CA ARG A 430 13.39 -0.02 -11.15
C ARG A 430 14.56 0.25 -10.20
N VAL A 431 14.28 0.73 -8.98
CA VAL A 431 15.30 0.87 -7.94
C VAL A 431 15.98 -0.48 -7.67
N GLY A 432 15.20 -1.57 -7.62
CA GLY A 432 15.72 -2.93 -7.49
C GLY A 432 16.67 -3.32 -8.61
N LEU A 433 16.30 -3.06 -9.87
CA LEU A 433 17.15 -3.30 -11.04
C LEU A 433 18.45 -2.49 -10.98
N ASP A 434 18.37 -1.20 -10.65
CA ASP A 434 19.55 -0.35 -10.54
C ASP A 434 20.50 -0.87 -9.43
N ILE A 435 19.96 -1.37 -8.31
CA ILE A 435 20.74 -2.05 -7.25
C ILE A 435 21.41 -3.34 -7.75
N VAL A 436 20.69 -4.18 -8.51
CA VAL A 436 21.21 -5.42 -9.09
C VAL A 436 22.36 -5.11 -10.06
N LYS A 437 22.22 -4.03 -10.85
CA LYS A 437 23.25 -3.50 -11.76
C LYS A 437 24.44 -2.83 -11.07
N ARG A 438 24.37 -2.60 -9.76
CA ARG A 438 25.34 -1.78 -9.01
C ARG A 438 25.38 -0.31 -9.44
N ASP A 439 24.33 0.17 -10.10
CA ASP A 439 24.15 1.57 -10.38
C ASP A 439 23.56 2.26 -9.14
N TRP A 440 24.41 2.40 -8.12
CA TRP A 440 24.02 2.94 -6.82
C TRP A 440 23.56 4.39 -6.91
N GLU A 441 24.12 5.16 -7.83
CA GLU A 441 23.73 6.55 -8.05
C GLU A 441 22.33 6.64 -8.64
N ALA A 442 22.03 5.86 -9.69
CA ALA A 442 20.68 5.80 -10.25
C ALA A 442 19.67 5.31 -9.22
N ALA A 443 20.01 4.27 -8.44
CA ALA A 443 19.16 3.75 -7.38
C ALA A 443 18.83 4.80 -6.32
N VAL A 444 19.83 5.53 -5.81
CA VAL A 444 19.61 6.60 -4.82
C VAL A 444 18.77 7.73 -5.41
N LYS A 445 19.08 8.19 -6.63
CA LYS A 445 18.31 9.24 -7.29
C LYS A 445 16.86 8.82 -7.52
N ALA A 446 16.62 7.57 -7.91
CA ALA A 446 15.28 7.02 -8.10
C ALA A 446 14.50 6.94 -6.76
N ILE A 447 15.15 6.51 -5.67
CA ILE A 447 14.53 6.52 -4.32
C ILE A 447 14.07 7.93 -3.95
N LEU A 448 14.93 8.94 -4.10
CA LEU A 448 14.60 10.32 -3.77
C LEU A 448 13.54 10.90 -4.72
N LYS A 449 13.59 10.58 -6.01
CA LYS A 449 12.62 11.05 -7.00
C LYS A 449 11.22 10.47 -6.78
N ASN A 450 11.11 9.22 -6.32
CA ASN A 450 9.81 8.60 -6.00
C ASN A 450 9.03 9.38 -4.93
N THR A 451 9.72 10.21 -4.13
CA THR A 451 9.11 11.09 -3.13
C THR A 451 8.50 12.35 -3.73
N LEU A 452 8.84 12.71 -4.97
CA LEU A 452 8.33 13.91 -5.66
C LEU A 452 6.96 13.70 -6.34
N SER A 453 6.25 12.61 -6.02
CA SER A 453 4.84 12.43 -6.41
C SER A 453 4.00 13.68 -6.09
N PRO A 454 2.98 14.02 -6.90
CA PRO A 454 2.20 15.26 -6.76
C PRO A 454 1.69 15.56 -5.34
N MET A 455 1.40 14.53 -4.53
CA MET A 455 0.97 14.68 -3.13
C MET A 455 2.06 15.09 -2.13
N ASN A 456 3.33 14.82 -2.45
CA ASN A 456 4.49 15.05 -1.58
C ASN A 456 5.38 16.20 -2.06
N GLN A 457 5.02 16.88 -3.16
CA GLN A 457 5.72 18.06 -3.67
C GLN A 457 5.67 19.24 -2.68
N SER A 458 4.58 19.32 -1.90
CA SER A 458 4.35 20.35 -0.89
C SER A 458 4.93 19.93 0.46
N GLY A 459 5.85 20.74 1.01
CA GLY A 459 6.42 20.55 2.35
C GLY A 459 7.93 20.37 2.38
N THR A 460 8.47 20.35 3.60
CA THR A 460 9.92 20.39 3.88
C THR A 460 10.70 19.19 3.30
N LEU A 461 10.06 18.03 3.16
CA LEU A 461 10.68 16.86 2.53
C LEU A 461 10.83 17.04 1.02
N GLY A 462 9.77 17.47 0.32
CA GLY A 462 9.82 17.75 -1.12
C GLY A 462 10.78 18.89 -1.45
N GLU A 463 10.85 19.92 -0.62
CA GLU A 463 11.85 21.01 -0.74
C GLU A 463 13.29 20.51 -0.56
N ALA A 464 13.55 19.65 0.44
CA ALA A 464 14.87 19.06 0.65
C ALA A 464 15.32 18.27 -0.58
N ILE A 465 14.44 17.45 -1.12
CA ILE A 465 14.74 16.58 -2.26
C ILE A 465 14.94 17.39 -3.54
N ARG A 466 14.08 18.39 -3.82
CA ARG A 466 14.29 19.30 -4.97
C ARG A 466 15.63 20.00 -4.90
N HIS A 467 15.95 20.55 -3.73
CA HIS A 467 17.23 21.21 -3.51
C HIS A 467 18.41 20.27 -3.78
N PHE A 468 18.34 19.02 -3.32
CA PHE A 468 19.35 18.02 -3.62
C PHE A 468 19.44 17.72 -5.12
N CYS A 469 18.31 17.54 -5.80
CA CYS A 469 18.26 17.27 -7.24
C CYS A 469 18.83 18.43 -8.09
N GLU A 470 18.66 19.68 -7.63
CA GLU A 470 19.14 20.88 -8.31
C GLU A 470 20.62 21.17 -8.06
N THR A 471 21.10 20.92 -6.83
CA THR A 471 22.43 21.40 -6.38
C THR A 471 23.45 20.29 -6.14
N GLY A 472 22.99 19.05 -5.92
CA GLY A 472 23.82 17.95 -5.44
C GLY A 472 24.25 18.06 -3.96
N ASP A 473 23.88 19.12 -3.23
CA ASP A 473 24.30 19.33 -1.85
C ASP A 473 23.37 18.61 -0.85
N ALA A 474 23.74 17.39 -0.47
CA ALA A 474 23.01 16.59 0.51
C ALA A 474 22.96 17.23 1.90
N ARG A 475 23.99 17.98 2.30
CA ARG A 475 24.08 18.60 3.62
C ARG A 475 23.13 19.79 3.74
N ALA A 476 23.06 20.62 2.70
CA ALA A 476 22.10 21.71 2.62
C ALA A 476 20.66 21.18 2.50
N ALA A 477 20.43 20.13 1.71
CA ALA A 477 19.14 19.46 1.60
C ALA A 477 18.65 18.90 2.95
N TYR A 478 19.51 18.16 3.68
CA TYR A 478 19.17 17.59 4.98
C TYR A 478 18.75 18.65 6.01
N LYS A 479 19.37 19.84 6.00
CA LYS A 479 19.01 20.94 6.92
C LYS A 479 17.59 21.48 6.74
N LYS A 480 16.95 21.20 5.59
CA LYS A 480 15.55 21.60 5.32
C LYS A 480 14.54 20.68 6.00
N LEU A 481 14.93 19.45 6.38
CA LEU A 481 14.05 18.49 7.03
C LEU A 481 13.69 18.91 8.47
N ARG A 482 12.49 18.53 8.92
CA ARG A 482 11.97 18.87 10.26
C ARG A 482 11.48 17.64 11.01
N GLY A 483 11.68 17.64 12.34
CA GLY A 483 11.14 16.64 13.25
C GLY A 483 11.48 15.20 12.82
N ALA A 484 10.47 14.34 12.76
CA ALA A 484 10.63 12.93 12.41
C ALA A 484 11.19 12.68 11.01
N GLN A 485 11.09 13.63 10.07
CA GLN A 485 11.62 13.45 8.71
C GLN A 485 13.13 13.18 8.70
N THR A 486 13.85 13.73 9.68
CA THR A 486 15.31 13.61 9.79
C THR A 486 15.82 12.20 10.12
N PHE A 487 14.94 11.32 10.65
CA PHE A 487 15.35 10.00 11.12
C PHE A 487 14.37 8.86 10.82
N ALA A 488 13.12 9.17 10.43
CA ALA A 488 12.08 8.17 10.18
C ALA A 488 11.76 7.95 8.70
N THR A 489 12.39 8.73 7.80
CA THR A 489 12.20 8.60 6.34
C THR A 489 13.45 8.01 5.69
N ILE A 490 13.27 7.31 4.57
CA ILE A 490 14.39 6.73 3.80
C ILE A 490 15.25 7.88 3.26
N GLU A 491 14.60 8.90 2.73
CA GLU A 491 15.19 10.08 2.12
C GLU A 491 16.01 10.88 3.12
N GLY A 492 15.47 11.12 4.32
CA GLY A 492 16.23 11.78 5.38
C GLY A 492 17.45 10.99 5.83
N THR A 493 17.33 9.66 5.90
CA THR A 493 18.44 8.76 6.22
C THR A 493 19.54 8.82 5.15
N VAL A 494 19.15 8.78 3.88
CA VAL A 494 20.05 8.89 2.73
C VAL A 494 20.74 10.25 2.69
N LEU A 495 19.99 11.35 2.77
CA LEU A 495 20.54 12.71 2.73
C LEU A 495 21.49 12.97 3.90
N LYS A 496 21.17 12.47 5.09
CA LYS A 496 22.06 12.55 6.26
C LYS A 496 23.37 11.85 5.99
N HIS A 497 23.32 10.61 5.49
CA HIS A 497 24.49 9.79 5.23
C HIS A 497 25.40 10.41 4.16
N LEU A 498 24.83 10.82 3.04
CA LEU A 498 25.56 11.51 1.97
C LEU A 498 26.16 12.84 2.45
N GLY A 499 25.41 13.63 3.22
CA GLY A 499 25.89 14.89 3.80
C GLY A 499 27.02 14.73 4.83
N GLN A 500 27.25 13.52 5.33
CA GLN A 500 28.35 13.13 6.22
C GLN A 500 29.56 12.55 5.47
N GLY A 501 29.56 12.58 4.13
CA GLY A 501 30.62 12.02 3.30
C GLY A 501 30.42 10.56 2.92
N GLY A 502 29.24 10.00 3.16
CA GLY A 502 28.87 8.67 2.67
C GLY A 502 28.79 8.60 1.15
N THR A 503 29.02 7.42 0.59
CA THR A 503 28.93 7.14 -0.85
C THR A 503 27.51 6.72 -1.25
N TRP A 504 27.19 6.75 -2.55
CA TRP A 504 25.92 6.23 -3.08
C TRP A 504 25.66 4.77 -2.68
N GLN A 505 26.70 3.93 -2.72
CA GLN A 505 26.61 2.54 -2.31
C GLN A 505 26.27 2.40 -0.83
N THR A 506 27.02 3.07 0.05
CA THR A 506 26.85 2.96 1.50
C THR A 506 25.54 3.61 1.97
N ALA A 507 25.03 4.61 1.25
CA ALA A 507 23.70 5.17 1.48
C ALA A 507 22.61 4.09 1.38
N ILE A 508 22.76 3.09 0.50
CA ILE A 508 21.84 1.96 0.41
C ILE A 508 22.27 0.83 1.35
N THR A 509 23.53 0.39 1.29
CA THR A 509 23.98 -0.85 1.94
C THR A 509 24.29 -0.71 3.42
N GLU A 510 24.28 0.49 3.99
CA GLU A 510 24.60 0.73 5.40
C GLU A 510 23.57 1.64 6.07
N ALA A 511 23.19 2.74 5.42
CA ALA A 511 22.26 3.69 6.03
C ALA A 511 20.81 3.20 6.06
N ILE A 512 20.33 2.58 4.97
CA ILE A 512 18.97 2.01 4.92
C ILE A 512 18.95 0.64 5.62
N PRO A 513 18.03 0.41 6.59
CA PRO A 513 17.87 -0.88 7.25
C PRO A 513 17.69 -2.03 6.27
N ILE A 514 18.29 -3.20 6.57
CA ILE A 514 18.32 -4.35 5.66
C ILE A 514 16.90 -4.73 5.17
N GLN A 515 15.92 -4.79 6.07
CA GLN A 515 14.54 -5.15 5.70
C GLN A 515 13.93 -4.17 4.72
N THR A 516 14.25 -2.88 4.83
CA THR A 516 13.70 -1.83 3.97
C THR A 516 14.35 -1.85 2.59
N ARG A 517 15.68 -1.94 2.52
CA ARG A 517 16.38 -1.97 1.22
C ARG A 517 16.16 -3.27 0.45
N SER A 518 15.91 -4.39 1.15
CA SER A 518 15.53 -5.67 0.54
C SER A 518 14.28 -5.55 -0.33
N LEU A 519 13.32 -4.70 0.05
CA LEU A 519 12.07 -4.53 -0.68
C LEU A 519 12.28 -4.08 -2.13
N TYR A 520 13.35 -3.32 -2.43
CA TYR A 520 13.66 -2.89 -3.79
C TYR A 520 14.07 -4.08 -4.67
N VAL A 521 15.05 -4.87 -4.21
CA VAL A 521 15.52 -6.05 -4.94
C VAL A 521 14.39 -7.07 -5.09
N HIS A 522 13.61 -7.28 -4.02
CA HIS A 522 12.48 -8.19 -4.10
C HIS A 522 11.38 -7.69 -5.04
N ALA A 523 11.15 -6.38 -5.15
CA ALA A 523 10.21 -5.83 -6.13
C ALA A 523 10.67 -6.10 -7.57
N TYR A 524 11.97 -6.06 -7.85
CA TYR A 524 12.48 -6.46 -9.16
C TYR A 524 12.31 -7.97 -9.41
N GLN A 525 12.63 -8.82 -8.41
CA GLN A 525 12.36 -10.27 -8.49
C GLN A 525 10.88 -10.56 -8.78
N SER A 526 9.98 -9.87 -8.08
CA SER A 526 8.53 -9.97 -8.27
C SER A 526 8.07 -9.58 -9.68
N LEU A 527 8.69 -8.56 -10.30
CA LEU A 527 8.34 -8.11 -11.65
C LEU A 527 8.66 -9.19 -12.69
N ILE A 528 9.88 -9.73 -12.62
CA ILE A 528 10.31 -10.81 -13.53
C ILE A 528 9.46 -12.06 -13.31
N TRP A 529 9.18 -12.41 -12.05
CA TRP A 529 8.31 -13.53 -11.73
C TRP A 529 6.91 -13.36 -12.34
N ASN A 530 6.30 -12.18 -12.22
CA ASN A 530 4.99 -11.90 -12.83
C ASN A 530 5.03 -12.09 -14.36
N LYS A 531 6.07 -11.59 -15.06
CA LYS A 531 6.23 -11.79 -16.51
C LYS A 531 6.29 -13.27 -16.88
N VAL A 532 7.08 -14.07 -16.15
CA VAL A 532 7.23 -15.51 -16.38
C VAL A 532 5.93 -16.26 -16.06
N ALA A 533 5.25 -15.89 -14.97
CA ALA A 533 3.94 -16.43 -14.61
C ALA A 533 2.88 -16.15 -15.69
N SER A 534 2.80 -14.92 -16.20
CA SER A 534 1.91 -14.58 -17.32
C SER A 534 2.22 -15.38 -18.57
N ARG A 535 3.51 -15.55 -18.91
CA ARG A 535 3.89 -16.41 -20.04
C ARG A 535 3.42 -17.85 -19.84
N ARG A 536 3.69 -18.43 -18.67
CA ARG A 536 3.27 -19.80 -18.35
C ARG A 536 1.75 -19.97 -18.42
N VAL A 537 0.99 -19.05 -17.83
CA VAL A 537 -0.48 -19.12 -17.83
C VAL A 537 -1.04 -18.98 -19.24
N ARG A 538 -0.44 -18.14 -20.09
CA ARG A 538 -0.89 -18.00 -21.49
C ARG A 538 -0.73 -19.28 -22.30
N GLU A 539 0.30 -20.07 -22.01
CA GLU A 539 0.60 -21.29 -22.77
C GLU A 539 -0.34 -22.46 -22.42
N ALA A 540 -0.71 -22.63 -21.13
CA ALA A 540 -1.53 -23.80 -20.74
C ALA A 540 -2.60 -23.52 -19.66
N TYR A 541 -2.83 -22.27 -19.27
CA TYR A 541 -3.77 -21.91 -18.20
C TYR A 541 -3.55 -22.76 -16.94
N THR A 542 -4.60 -23.35 -16.38
CA THR A 542 -4.56 -24.26 -15.22
C THR A 542 -4.18 -25.70 -15.58
N GLN A 543 -3.87 -26.03 -16.83
CA GLN A 543 -3.41 -27.38 -17.15
C GLN A 543 -1.97 -27.57 -16.67
N VAL A 544 -1.71 -28.68 -15.98
CA VAL A 544 -0.35 -29.12 -15.63
C VAL A 544 0.32 -29.71 -16.87
N THR A 545 1.55 -29.32 -17.12
CA THR A 545 2.38 -29.75 -18.26
C THR A 545 3.60 -30.50 -17.79
N ASP A 546 4.28 -31.22 -18.69
CA ASP A 546 5.54 -31.91 -18.44
C ASP A 546 6.72 -30.97 -18.12
N THR A 547 6.58 -29.68 -18.43
CA THR A 547 7.57 -28.64 -18.10
C THR A 547 7.39 -28.03 -16.72
N ASP A 548 6.28 -28.32 -16.02
CA ASP A 548 6.00 -27.79 -14.70
C ASP A 548 6.74 -28.56 -13.61
N VAL A 549 7.11 -27.82 -12.56
CA VAL A 549 7.88 -28.34 -11.44
C VAL A 549 7.28 -27.93 -10.11
N GLY A 550 7.53 -28.74 -9.09
CA GLY A 550 7.17 -28.48 -7.71
C GLY A 550 8.09 -27.48 -7.02
N PHE A 551 7.84 -27.25 -5.72
CA PHE A 551 8.61 -26.30 -4.90
C PHE A 551 10.12 -26.63 -4.83
N ASP A 552 10.48 -27.89 -5.06
CA ASP A 552 11.83 -28.44 -5.04
C ASP A 552 12.52 -28.44 -6.42
N GLY A 553 11.84 -27.93 -7.46
CA GLY A 553 12.34 -27.90 -8.83
C GLY A 553 12.26 -29.24 -9.55
N GLN A 554 11.63 -30.26 -8.96
CA GLN A 554 11.43 -31.56 -9.59
C GLN A 554 10.13 -31.61 -10.39
N PRO A 555 10.04 -32.47 -11.43
CA PRO A 555 8.80 -32.70 -12.16
C PRO A 555 7.66 -33.11 -11.23
N LEU A 556 6.46 -32.62 -11.53
CA LEU A 556 5.27 -32.93 -10.73
C LEU A 556 4.79 -34.39 -10.97
N PRO A 557 4.34 -35.10 -9.91
CA PRO A 557 3.61 -36.37 -10.04
C PRO A 557 2.37 -36.25 -10.94
N ALA A 558 1.94 -37.35 -11.57
CA ALA A 558 0.84 -37.36 -12.54
C ALA A 558 -0.53 -36.95 -11.97
N ASP A 559 -0.73 -37.08 -10.66
CA ASP A 559 -1.94 -36.71 -9.92
C ASP A 559 -1.88 -35.29 -9.31
N SER A 560 -0.84 -34.53 -9.62
CA SER A 560 -0.68 -33.15 -9.13
C SER A 560 -1.73 -32.22 -9.72
N SER A 561 -2.08 -31.20 -8.94
CA SER A 561 -2.94 -30.11 -9.36
C SER A 561 -2.13 -28.91 -9.83
N HIS A 562 -2.79 -27.95 -10.48
CA HIS A 562 -2.15 -26.68 -10.84
C HIS A 562 -1.65 -25.88 -9.63
N PHE A 563 -2.20 -26.10 -8.44
CA PHE A 563 -1.73 -25.48 -7.21
C PHE A 563 -0.33 -25.94 -6.77
N ASP A 564 0.17 -27.04 -7.32
CA ASP A 564 1.49 -27.59 -6.98
C ASP A 564 2.62 -26.98 -7.85
N ILE A 565 2.27 -26.27 -8.93
CA ILE A 565 3.21 -25.63 -9.85
C ILE A 565 3.93 -24.47 -9.16
N HIS A 566 5.27 -24.47 -9.21
CA HIS A 566 6.11 -23.40 -8.68
C HIS A 566 7.00 -22.79 -9.76
N ILE A 567 7.15 -21.47 -9.71
CA ILE A 567 8.07 -20.70 -10.56
C ILE A 567 9.20 -20.14 -9.69
N PRO A 568 10.47 -20.27 -10.09
CA PRO A 568 11.60 -19.73 -9.35
C PRO A 568 11.59 -18.20 -9.34
N LEU A 569 12.01 -17.60 -8.24
CA LEU A 569 12.35 -16.17 -8.22
C LEU A 569 13.75 -15.97 -8.85
N PRO A 570 14.02 -14.83 -9.52
CA PRO A 570 15.33 -14.53 -10.06
C PRO A 570 16.44 -14.59 -9.00
N GLY A 571 17.57 -15.18 -9.36
CA GLY A 571 18.70 -15.42 -8.46
C GLY A 571 19.33 -16.81 -8.67
N ILE A 572 20.40 -17.11 -7.93
CA ILE A 572 21.06 -18.41 -8.00
C ILE A 572 20.13 -19.46 -7.38
N ASN A 573 19.63 -20.37 -8.22
CA ASN A 573 18.73 -21.43 -7.80
C ASN A 573 19.03 -22.73 -8.54
N GLU A 574 19.96 -23.52 -7.98
CA GLU A 574 20.46 -24.75 -8.57
C GLU A 574 19.36 -25.78 -8.86
N LYS A 575 18.34 -25.82 -7.99
CA LYS A 575 17.20 -26.75 -8.13
C LYS A 575 16.38 -26.51 -9.39
N PHE A 576 16.39 -25.29 -9.92
CA PHE A 576 15.53 -24.90 -11.04
C PHE A 576 16.31 -24.66 -12.33
N LYS A 577 17.63 -24.78 -12.33
CA LYS A 577 18.51 -24.35 -13.45
C LYS A 577 18.12 -24.93 -14.82
N ASP A 578 17.62 -26.16 -14.84
CA ASP A 578 17.28 -26.90 -16.06
C ASP A 578 15.80 -26.74 -16.47
N THR A 579 14.99 -26.07 -15.64
CA THR A 579 13.54 -25.92 -15.84
C THR A 579 13.21 -24.87 -16.90
N GLN A 580 12.04 -25.03 -17.53
CA GLN A 580 11.58 -24.09 -18.56
C GLN A 580 11.35 -22.67 -17.98
N ALA A 581 10.79 -22.58 -16.78
CA ALA A 581 10.58 -21.30 -16.11
C ALA A 581 11.89 -20.56 -15.79
N TYR A 582 12.98 -21.28 -15.48
CA TYR A 582 14.29 -20.69 -15.26
C TYR A 582 14.90 -20.10 -16.56
N LYS A 583 14.72 -20.79 -17.68
CA LYS A 583 15.13 -20.29 -19.01
C LYS A 583 14.38 -19.00 -19.36
N TRP A 584 13.06 -18.96 -19.17
CA TRP A 584 12.28 -17.73 -19.37
C TRP A 584 12.69 -16.60 -18.42
N THR A 585 13.03 -16.93 -17.18
CA THR A 585 13.58 -15.96 -16.23
C THR A 585 14.89 -15.38 -16.76
N SER A 586 15.79 -16.22 -17.30
CA SER A 586 17.05 -15.80 -17.91
C SER A 586 16.85 -14.87 -19.10
N GLU A 587 15.88 -15.16 -19.97
CA GLU A 587 15.50 -14.29 -21.10
C GLU A 587 15.06 -12.90 -20.61
N CYS A 588 14.16 -12.84 -19.63
CA CYS A 588 13.69 -11.57 -19.06
C CYS A 588 14.82 -10.78 -18.37
N LEU A 589 15.76 -11.44 -17.70
CA LEU A 589 16.91 -10.79 -17.08
C LEU A 589 17.88 -10.23 -18.14
N ALA A 590 18.08 -10.96 -19.24
CA ALA A 590 18.95 -10.54 -20.33
C ALA A 590 18.42 -9.27 -21.05
N GLU A 591 17.10 -9.11 -21.19
CA GLU A 591 16.49 -7.85 -21.68
C GLU A 591 16.89 -6.64 -20.85
N ASP A 592 17.03 -6.84 -19.54
CA ASP A 592 17.46 -5.81 -18.60
C ASP A 592 19.00 -5.73 -18.47
N GLY A 593 19.76 -6.56 -19.17
CA GLY A 593 21.23 -6.58 -19.12
C GLY A 593 21.80 -7.11 -17.80
N VAL A 594 21.09 -8.02 -17.12
CA VAL A 594 21.51 -8.69 -15.89
C VAL A 594 21.36 -10.21 -16.02
N THR A 595 21.90 -10.97 -15.07
CA THR A 595 21.83 -12.44 -15.03
C THR A 595 21.46 -12.95 -13.63
N HIS A 596 21.22 -14.25 -13.47
CA HIS A 596 20.98 -14.86 -12.15
C HIS A 596 22.16 -14.63 -11.18
N GLU A 597 23.39 -14.62 -11.68
CA GLU A 597 24.62 -14.37 -10.91
C GLU A 597 24.71 -12.93 -10.40
N SER A 598 24.03 -11.99 -11.04
CA SER A 598 24.01 -10.57 -10.63
C SER A 598 23.47 -10.39 -9.20
N PHE A 599 22.64 -11.34 -8.74
CA PHE A 599 22.06 -11.36 -7.39
C PHE A 599 23.01 -11.93 -6.33
N ALA A 600 24.02 -12.72 -6.70
CA ALA A 600 24.88 -13.43 -5.73
C ALA A 600 25.53 -12.50 -4.68
N PRO A 601 26.14 -11.36 -5.08
CA PRO A 601 26.76 -10.45 -4.12
C PRO A 601 25.76 -9.64 -3.27
N LEU A 602 24.45 -9.74 -3.56
CA LEU A 602 23.40 -9.07 -2.76
C LEU A 602 22.89 -9.95 -1.60
N ARG A 603 23.12 -11.26 -1.63
CA ARG A 603 22.44 -12.24 -0.76
C ARG A 603 22.47 -11.85 0.72
N ASP A 604 23.67 -11.57 1.25
CA ASP A 604 23.88 -11.27 2.67
C ASP A 604 23.41 -9.86 3.07
N ARG A 605 23.39 -8.93 2.10
CA ARG A 605 23.05 -7.53 2.36
C ARG A 605 21.59 -7.21 2.08
N PHE A 606 20.83 -8.07 1.40
CA PHE A 606 19.46 -7.79 0.95
C PHE A 606 18.48 -8.92 1.27
N ALA A 607 18.79 -9.81 2.21
CA ALA A 607 17.87 -10.85 2.70
C ALA A 607 17.16 -11.60 1.55
N ILE A 608 17.95 -12.04 0.56
CA ILE A 608 17.46 -12.80 -0.59
C ILE A 608 17.46 -14.28 -0.17
N GLY A 609 16.28 -14.88 -0.04
CA GLY A 609 16.13 -16.21 0.57
C GLY A 609 15.05 -17.13 -0.02
N GLU A 610 14.02 -16.62 -0.70
CA GLU A 610 13.01 -17.47 -1.35
C GLU A 610 13.54 -18.00 -2.69
N SER A 611 13.45 -19.32 -2.90
CA SER A 611 13.85 -19.98 -4.14
C SER A 611 12.75 -19.96 -5.20
N SER A 612 11.49 -20.08 -4.80
CA SER A 612 10.35 -20.27 -5.69
C SER A 612 9.05 -19.83 -5.04
N ARG A 613 8.01 -19.65 -5.86
CA ARG A 613 6.66 -19.24 -5.47
C ARG A 613 5.62 -20.06 -6.24
N PRO A 614 4.50 -20.48 -5.60
CA PRO A 614 3.42 -21.18 -6.28
C PRO A 614 2.77 -20.26 -7.32
N LEU A 615 2.53 -20.80 -8.52
CA LEU A 615 1.95 -20.07 -9.65
C LEU A 615 0.50 -19.69 -9.39
N PHE A 616 -0.28 -20.59 -8.78
CA PHE A 616 -1.70 -20.39 -8.50
C PHE A 616 -1.95 -20.28 -7.00
N GLY A 617 -2.78 -19.31 -6.62
CA GLY A 617 -3.21 -19.11 -5.26
C GLY A 617 -4.47 -19.91 -5.00
N ARG A 618 -4.40 -20.83 -4.04
CA ARG A 618 -5.58 -21.54 -3.53
C ARG A 618 -6.37 -20.62 -2.60
N VAL A 619 -7.69 -20.64 -2.74
CA VAL A 619 -8.63 -20.05 -1.80
C VAL A 619 -9.30 -21.14 -0.98
N GLU A 620 -9.52 -20.87 0.30
CA GLU A 620 -10.25 -21.76 1.21
C GLU A 620 -11.42 -20.99 1.83
N ASP A 621 -12.49 -21.70 2.23
CA ASP A 621 -13.63 -21.15 2.99
C ASP A 621 -14.23 -19.89 2.32
N VAL A 622 -14.61 -20.05 1.05
CA VAL A 622 -15.21 -19.00 0.22
C VAL A 622 -16.70 -18.92 0.51
N SER A 623 -17.20 -17.70 0.75
CA SER A 623 -18.64 -17.43 0.84
C SER A 623 -18.93 -16.02 0.34
N TRP A 624 -20.10 -15.82 -0.24
CA TRP A 624 -20.49 -14.51 -0.75
C TRP A 624 -21.99 -14.26 -0.63
N GLN A 625 -22.36 -12.98 -0.67
CA GLN A 625 -23.74 -12.52 -0.77
C GLN A 625 -23.81 -11.15 -1.44
N PHE A 626 -24.90 -10.89 -2.15
CA PHE A 626 -25.22 -9.55 -2.65
C PHE A 626 -26.10 -8.83 -1.65
N ILE A 627 -25.71 -7.61 -1.30
CA ILE A 627 -26.35 -6.79 -0.28
C ILE A 627 -26.92 -5.54 -0.94
N LYS A 628 -28.22 -5.32 -0.75
CA LYS A 628 -28.88 -4.05 -1.08
C LYS A 628 -28.67 -3.04 0.04
N HIS A 629 -28.53 -1.77 -0.31
CA HIS A 629 -28.35 -0.72 0.70
C HIS A 629 -28.88 0.65 0.24
N PRO A 630 -29.29 1.51 1.18
CA PRO A 630 -30.04 2.73 0.86
C PRO A 630 -29.13 3.87 0.38
N GLU A 631 -27.91 3.96 0.90
CA GLU A 631 -26.98 5.05 0.58
C GLU A 631 -25.62 4.51 0.10
N PRO A 632 -24.89 5.21 -0.79
CA PRO A 632 -23.59 4.75 -1.31
C PRO A 632 -22.57 4.35 -0.24
N ARG A 633 -22.64 5.02 0.92
CA ARG A 633 -21.69 4.92 2.03
C ARG A 633 -22.28 4.30 3.30
N SER A 634 -23.39 3.57 3.19
CA SER A 634 -23.91 2.76 4.32
C SER A 634 -22.85 1.77 4.81
N PHE A 635 -22.66 1.64 6.11
CA PHE A 635 -21.77 0.62 6.69
C PHE A 635 -22.39 -0.77 6.50
N LEU A 636 -21.70 -1.68 5.81
CA LEU A 636 -22.20 -3.03 5.51
C LEU A 636 -21.49 -4.14 6.30
N GLN A 637 -20.50 -3.77 7.10
CA GLN A 637 -19.76 -4.66 7.99
C GLN A 637 -19.43 -3.94 9.28
N ASP A 638 -19.41 -4.70 10.37
CA ASP A 638 -18.96 -4.20 11.66
C ASP A 638 -17.44 -3.99 11.67
N GLY A 639 -17.03 -2.89 12.31
CA GLY A 639 -15.65 -2.65 12.71
C GLY A 639 -15.48 -2.81 14.22
N LEU A 640 -14.38 -2.28 14.76
CA LEU A 640 -14.21 -2.09 16.20
C LEU A 640 -15.22 -1.07 16.75
N TYR A 641 -15.30 0.10 16.12
CA TYR A 641 -16.12 1.22 16.64
C TYR A 641 -17.25 1.63 15.70
N THR A 642 -17.33 1.05 14.51
CA THR A 642 -18.39 1.26 13.52
C THR A 642 -19.31 0.06 13.44
N ARG A 643 -20.61 0.30 13.23
CA ARG A 643 -21.61 -0.76 13.10
C ARG A 643 -22.23 -0.76 11.73
N ALA A 644 -22.49 -1.95 11.21
CA ALA A 644 -23.26 -2.15 9.99
C ALA A 644 -24.70 -1.67 10.19
N ILE A 645 -25.35 -1.28 9.10
CA ILE A 645 -26.80 -1.09 9.10
C ILE A 645 -27.49 -2.43 9.43
N PRO A 646 -28.58 -2.40 10.21
CA PRO A 646 -29.41 -3.57 10.47
C PRO A 646 -29.87 -4.28 9.19
N ASP A 647 -30.11 -5.60 9.26
CA ASP A 647 -30.48 -6.40 8.10
C ASP A 647 -31.82 -5.97 7.48
N ASP A 648 -32.79 -5.52 8.28
CA ASP A 648 -34.07 -4.98 7.82
C ASP A 648 -33.92 -3.65 7.05
N GLN A 649 -32.80 -2.96 7.23
CA GLN A 649 -32.44 -1.72 6.51
C GLN A 649 -31.58 -1.97 5.27
N ARG A 650 -31.24 -3.24 4.96
CA ARG A 650 -30.51 -3.62 3.73
C ARG A 650 -31.44 -3.67 2.52
N ASN A 651 -32.03 -2.53 2.22
CA ASN A 651 -32.88 -2.28 1.06
C ASN A 651 -32.39 -1.00 0.35
N GLY A 652 -32.78 -0.80 -0.92
CA GLY A 652 -32.41 0.40 -1.66
C GLY A 652 -31.82 0.15 -3.05
N PRO A 653 -31.45 1.22 -3.77
CA PRO A 653 -31.07 1.14 -5.19
C PRO A 653 -29.64 0.64 -5.40
N PHE A 654 -28.79 0.66 -4.37
CA PHE A 654 -27.39 0.27 -4.49
C PHE A 654 -27.19 -1.21 -4.16
N THR A 655 -26.35 -1.88 -4.96
CA THR A 655 -25.95 -3.27 -4.75
C THR A 655 -24.46 -3.34 -4.43
N ALA A 656 -24.09 -4.16 -3.45
CA ALA A 656 -22.72 -4.49 -3.12
C ALA A 656 -22.53 -6.01 -3.06
N LEU A 657 -21.35 -6.49 -3.42
CA LEU A 657 -20.92 -7.88 -3.20
C LEU A 657 -20.11 -7.96 -1.91
N GLN A 658 -20.59 -8.70 -0.92
CA GLN A 658 -19.75 -9.16 0.19
C GLN A 658 -19.16 -10.52 -0.17
N ILE A 659 -17.83 -10.64 -0.07
CA ILE A 659 -17.12 -11.90 -0.24
C ILE A 659 -16.17 -12.14 0.94
N LYS A 660 -16.15 -13.39 1.43
CA LYS A 660 -15.24 -13.85 2.47
C LYS A 660 -14.44 -15.04 1.95
N PHE A 661 -13.14 -15.07 2.23
CA PHE A 661 -12.25 -16.15 1.82
C PHE A 661 -10.93 -16.12 2.60
N ASN A 662 -10.26 -17.27 2.67
CA ASN A 662 -8.95 -17.43 3.29
C ASN A 662 -7.86 -17.50 2.22
N LEU A 663 -6.77 -16.78 2.43
CA LEU A 663 -5.56 -16.88 1.61
C LEU A 663 -4.36 -17.22 2.48
N ALA A 664 -3.51 -18.11 1.97
CA ALA A 664 -2.21 -18.40 2.56
C ALA A 664 -1.31 -17.15 2.56
N SER A 665 -0.31 -17.14 3.45
CA SER A 665 0.71 -16.10 3.48
C SER A 665 1.43 -16.01 2.13
N GLY A 666 1.81 -14.78 1.75
CA GLY A 666 2.41 -14.50 0.44
C GLY A 666 1.41 -14.25 -0.69
N CYS A 667 0.11 -14.47 -0.50
CA CYS A 667 -0.94 -14.12 -1.47
C CYS A 667 -1.45 -12.67 -1.29
N TYR A 668 -2.02 -12.09 -2.35
CA TYR A 668 -2.57 -10.72 -2.35
C TYR A 668 -4.09 -10.75 -2.60
N ALA A 669 -4.89 -10.17 -1.69
CA ALA A 669 -6.35 -10.09 -1.91
C ALA A 669 -6.72 -9.30 -3.17
N THR A 670 -5.94 -8.28 -3.55
CA THR A 670 -6.18 -7.51 -4.77
C THR A 670 -6.06 -8.37 -6.03
N THR A 671 -5.12 -9.32 -6.08
CA THR A 671 -4.98 -10.21 -7.25
C THR A 671 -6.09 -11.26 -7.30
N ALA A 672 -6.59 -11.70 -6.14
CA ALA A 672 -7.78 -12.52 -6.04
C ALA A 672 -9.04 -11.78 -6.54
N LEU A 673 -9.25 -10.52 -6.10
CA LEU A 673 -10.38 -9.70 -6.56
C LEU A 673 -10.30 -9.37 -8.05
N ARG A 674 -9.09 -9.18 -8.59
CA ARG A 674 -8.86 -9.02 -10.03
C ARG A 674 -9.42 -10.23 -10.80
N GLN A 675 -9.19 -11.46 -10.33
CA GLN A 675 -9.73 -12.67 -10.96
C GLN A 675 -11.26 -12.69 -11.04
N ILE A 676 -11.94 -12.11 -10.05
CA ILE A 676 -13.41 -12.08 -9.99
C ILE A 676 -13.97 -10.95 -10.85
N THR A 677 -13.38 -9.76 -10.74
CA THR A 677 -13.96 -8.54 -11.32
C THR A 677 -13.43 -8.21 -12.72
N GLY A 678 -12.24 -8.69 -13.06
CA GLY A 678 -11.49 -8.28 -14.26
C GLY A 678 -10.87 -6.88 -14.16
N VAL A 679 -11.16 -6.11 -13.11
CA VAL A 679 -10.74 -4.71 -12.98
C VAL A 679 -9.30 -4.63 -12.47
N ASP A 680 -8.54 -3.66 -12.99
CA ASP A 680 -7.22 -3.28 -12.46
C ASP A 680 -7.34 -2.80 -11.01
N MET A 681 -6.81 -3.60 -10.06
CA MET A 681 -6.87 -3.35 -8.61
C MET A 681 -5.75 -2.42 -8.12
N GLY A 682 -5.01 -1.78 -9.04
CA GLY A 682 -4.02 -0.76 -8.77
C GLY A 682 -4.61 0.46 -8.09
N LYS A 683 -3.84 1.09 -7.18
CA LYS A 683 -4.27 2.28 -6.43
C LYS A 683 -4.67 3.47 -7.31
N THR A 684 -4.10 3.57 -8.51
CA THR A 684 -4.39 4.64 -9.48
C THR A 684 -5.69 4.33 -10.21
N ALA A 685 -5.83 3.11 -10.76
CA ALA A 685 -7.06 2.64 -11.40
C ALA A 685 -8.26 2.69 -10.44
N MET A 686 -8.11 2.16 -9.22
CA MET A 686 -9.14 2.23 -8.18
C MET A 686 -9.54 3.67 -7.81
N LYS A 687 -8.61 4.62 -7.87
CA LYS A 687 -8.94 6.04 -7.63
C LYS A 687 -9.73 6.61 -8.80
N ALA A 688 -9.27 6.37 -10.03
CA ALA A 688 -9.95 6.84 -11.23
C ALA A 688 -11.38 6.28 -11.33
N ASN A 689 -11.57 4.98 -11.08
CA ASN A 689 -12.89 4.36 -11.04
C ASN A 689 -13.78 4.98 -9.95
N SER A 690 -13.21 5.31 -8.79
CA SER A 690 -13.95 5.99 -7.72
C SER A 690 -14.39 7.40 -8.12
N GLU A 691 -13.54 8.15 -8.80
CA GLU A 691 -13.85 9.50 -9.30
C GLU A 691 -14.90 9.45 -10.42
N GLU A 692 -14.79 8.51 -11.36
CA GLU A 692 -15.74 8.31 -12.46
C GLU A 692 -17.13 7.90 -11.95
N LEU A 693 -17.20 6.93 -11.04
CA LEU A 693 -18.47 6.46 -10.48
C LEU A 693 -19.14 7.51 -9.60
N ARG A 694 -18.37 8.34 -8.88
CA ARG A 694 -18.91 9.50 -8.13
C ARG A 694 -19.40 10.60 -9.06
N GLY A 695 -18.70 10.88 -10.15
CA GLY A 695 -19.12 11.84 -11.16
C GLY A 695 -20.42 11.44 -11.85
N ALA A 696 -20.57 10.15 -12.20
CA ALA A 696 -21.80 9.60 -12.78
C ALA A 696 -22.99 9.65 -11.81
N ALA A 697 -22.75 9.51 -10.50
CA ALA A 697 -23.79 9.67 -9.48
C ALA A 697 -24.26 11.13 -9.36
N ALA A 698 -23.34 12.10 -9.39
CA ALA A 698 -23.67 13.53 -9.36
C ALA A 698 -24.48 13.99 -10.60
N GLN A 699 -24.17 13.45 -11.78
CA GLN A 699 -24.95 13.72 -13.00
C GLN A 699 -26.36 13.08 -12.98
N LYS A 700 -26.55 11.97 -12.25
CA LYS A 700 -27.88 11.40 -12.03
C LYS A 700 -28.71 12.25 -11.06
N GLU A 701 -28.09 12.85 -10.04
CA GLU A 701 -28.76 13.78 -9.14
C GLU A 701 -29.18 15.10 -9.83
N GLU A 702 -28.38 15.64 -10.76
CA GLU A 702 -28.76 16.82 -11.55
C GLU A 702 -29.90 16.56 -12.56
N ASN A 703 -30.04 15.34 -13.07
CA ASN A 703 -31.12 14.94 -13.98
C ASN A 703 -32.41 14.48 -13.27
N CYS A 704 -32.46 14.52 -11.93
CA CYS A 704 -33.63 14.17 -11.13
C CYS A 704 -34.39 15.39 -10.56
N VAL A 705 -34.16 16.60 -11.08
CA VAL A 705 -35.05 17.74 -10.81
C VAL A 705 -36.29 17.59 -11.70
N GLU A 706 -37.42 17.18 -11.10
CA GLU A 706 -38.71 17.21 -11.79
C GLU A 706 -39.08 18.65 -12.19
N PRO A 707 -39.69 18.85 -13.37
CA PRO A 707 -40.15 20.15 -13.81
C PRO A 707 -41.50 20.48 -13.18
N ASP A 708 -41.52 21.00 -11.96
CA ASP A 708 -42.70 21.68 -11.42
C ASP A 708 -42.30 22.76 -10.43
N GLU A 709 -42.27 24.01 -10.91
CA GLU A 709 -42.74 25.22 -10.22
C GLU A 709 -42.55 26.44 -11.14
N ILE A 710 -43.36 26.50 -12.21
CA ILE A 710 -43.74 27.78 -12.81
C ILE A 710 -45.12 28.13 -12.25
N LEU A 711 -45.14 28.75 -11.08
CA LEU A 711 -46.27 29.56 -10.64
C LEU A 711 -45.71 30.88 -10.10
N GLY A 712 -45.74 31.91 -10.95
CA GLY A 712 -45.56 33.29 -10.54
C GLY A 712 -46.75 33.79 -9.72
N PRO A 713 -46.59 34.88 -8.96
CA PRO A 713 -47.64 35.37 -8.07
C PRO A 713 -48.78 36.06 -8.86
N VAL A 714 -50.01 35.75 -8.47
CA VAL A 714 -51.15 36.69 -8.47
C VAL A 714 -51.61 36.84 -7.03
#